data_AF-A0A2M8D9Z6-F1
#
_entry.id   AF-A0A2M8D9Z6-F1
#
_cell.length_a   1.000
_cell.length_b   1.000
_cell.length_c   1.000
_cell.angle_alpha   90.00
_cell.angle_beta   90.00
_cell.angle_gamma   90.00
#
_symmetry.space_group_name_H-M   'P 1'
#
loop_
_entity.id
_entity.type
_entity.pdbx_description
1 polymer ?
#
loop_
_entity_poly.entity_id
_entity_poly.type
_entity_poly.pdbx_seq_one_letter_code
_entity_poly.pdbx_strand_id
1 'polypeptide(L)'
;MRKTRHLTYALLFAVTILVVLPSLYVSIRSSDPEFCLSCHYEKPYYDSWQSSTHSKTACIECHPNLRYRMPWLTFRYMVGLYDMQPHASVETGTCLKCHDQTVLFEENLKLVDKNSFNHKQHLATKLRGIQMRCSSCHSHIVQGGHNAVEETVCFTCHFMGAAPSDSITGCTSCHGTPKETVTRHGFSFNHEKYLKLGVSCGECHLKITDGTGKLVEGVCHKCHVEPQKIPPNEKLHDIHVTGQGVDCFECHGKITHGNLKMVKTFDTSCQNCHENFHSAQKSLYMGVGGIGIGDYPSRMFAAQVTCEGCHIDPIKKKNGFLTESTRMPAPAACVTCHQPGYDTMLRDWQQSFKSMQSYVQGRIDTASSGKKHSEISRKILNEARHDFALVKNGHAAHNVEYSVKLLKFTLDEVDKISSKPLKNRPGPLRTPDGYCASLCHNRLGMPENLLYKGKVDFPHQNHMRTLGTACGRCHSVEQHGLTALTLAQCNTCHHQELKNVEDRCTTCHQTESQMFNGNRPGFENGDPNPMLDQVSCTDCHDVMDGQPVTVQSVREACLNCHDAEYGDMLDEWVETGIAHQKDLATKIQELQIASDKKQKISRKDANMVEREFRKVREVEKYFKSNAYLHNPDYAESLYESAVENYNAIKEKLN
;
A
#
# COMPACT_ATOMS: atom_id res chain seq x y z
N MET A 1 -16.78 -32.31 -93.42
CA MET A 1 -16.21 -31.14 -92.69
C MET A 1 -17.13 -29.91 -92.57
N ARG A 2 -18.18 -29.70 -93.41
CA ARG A 2 -19.06 -28.51 -93.32
C ARG A 2 -20.18 -28.61 -92.26
N LYS A 3 -20.84 -29.79 -92.11
CA LYS A 3 -21.91 -30.02 -91.11
C LYS A 3 -21.43 -29.90 -89.65
N THR A 4 -20.22 -30.36 -89.37
CA THR A 4 -19.60 -30.23 -88.04
C THR A 4 -19.39 -28.77 -87.64
N ARG A 5 -19.11 -27.88 -88.61
CA ARG A 5 -18.93 -26.43 -88.35
C ARG A 5 -20.23 -25.76 -87.93
N HIS A 6 -21.35 -26.06 -88.58
CA HIS A 6 -22.67 -25.51 -88.21
C HIS A 6 -23.12 -25.97 -86.82
N LEU A 7 -22.86 -27.24 -86.47
CA LEU A 7 -23.17 -27.75 -85.13
C LEU A 7 -22.31 -27.08 -84.05
N THR A 8 -21.01 -26.87 -84.31
CA THR A 8 -20.15 -26.10 -83.40
C THR A 8 -20.59 -24.63 -83.29
N TYR A 9 -21.04 -23.98 -84.37
CA TYR A 9 -21.53 -22.60 -84.28
C TYR A 9 -22.85 -22.51 -83.50
N ALA A 10 -23.78 -23.45 -83.70
CA ALA A 10 -25.02 -23.52 -82.93
C ALA A 10 -24.76 -23.79 -81.44
N LEU A 11 -23.80 -24.67 -81.12
CA LEU A 11 -23.39 -24.94 -79.74
C LEU A 11 -22.73 -23.70 -79.10
N LEU A 12 -21.81 -23.04 -79.80
CA LEU A 12 -21.15 -21.82 -79.32
C LEU A 12 -22.17 -20.70 -79.09
N PHE A 13 -23.13 -20.53 -80.00
CA PHE A 13 -24.22 -19.57 -79.86
C PHE A 13 -25.09 -19.89 -78.63
N ALA A 14 -25.47 -21.16 -78.44
CA ALA A 14 -26.24 -21.61 -77.29
C ALA A 14 -25.49 -21.39 -75.97
N VAL A 15 -24.20 -21.74 -75.90
CA VAL A 15 -23.35 -21.50 -74.72
C VAL A 15 -23.22 -20.00 -74.44
N THR A 16 -23.08 -19.18 -75.48
CA THR A 16 -22.97 -17.73 -75.32
C THR A 16 -24.25 -17.14 -74.71
N ILE A 17 -25.42 -17.54 -75.22
CA ILE A 17 -26.71 -17.01 -74.74
C ILE A 17 -27.14 -17.59 -73.39
N LEU A 18 -26.92 -18.88 -73.15
CA LEU A 18 -27.44 -19.56 -71.96
C LEU A 18 -26.46 -19.54 -70.78
N VAL A 19 -25.17 -19.38 -71.02
CA VAL A 19 -24.14 -19.44 -69.97
C VAL A 19 -23.38 -18.13 -69.86
N VAL A 20 -22.79 -17.64 -70.96
CA VAL A 20 -21.88 -16.48 -70.91
C VAL A 20 -22.64 -15.18 -70.59
N LEU A 21 -23.71 -14.87 -71.33
CA LEU A 21 -24.48 -13.63 -71.11
C LEU A 21 -25.15 -13.58 -69.72
N PRO A 22 -25.80 -14.64 -69.22
CA PRO A 22 -26.37 -14.64 -67.87
C PRO A 22 -25.29 -14.55 -66.78
N SER A 23 -24.15 -15.23 -66.96
CA SER A 23 -23.04 -15.14 -66.00
C SER A 23 -22.44 -13.73 -65.96
N LEU A 24 -22.28 -13.08 -67.12
CA LEU A 24 -21.83 -11.70 -67.19
C LEU A 24 -22.84 -10.74 -66.55
N TYR A 25 -24.13 -10.94 -66.81
CA TYR A 25 -25.21 -10.18 -66.20
C TYR A 25 -25.19 -10.28 -64.67
N VAL A 26 -25.12 -11.49 -64.13
CA VAL A 26 -25.03 -11.73 -62.67
C VAL A 26 -23.77 -11.11 -62.09
N SER A 27 -22.62 -11.24 -62.76
CA SER A 27 -21.36 -10.65 -62.29
C SER A 27 -21.44 -9.11 -62.25
N ILE A 28 -22.03 -8.46 -63.26
CA ILE A 28 -22.22 -7.00 -63.26
C ILE A 28 -23.20 -6.58 -62.17
N ARG A 29 -24.37 -7.24 -62.10
CA ARG A 29 -25.43 -6.91 -61.13
C ARG A 29 -25.03 -7.18 -59.69
N SER A 30 -24.10 -8.10 -59.44
CA SER A 30 -23.56 -8.34 -58.10
C SER A 30 -22.84 -7.15 -57.47
N SER A 31 -22.53 -6.12 -58.26
CA SER A 31 -21.98 -4.85 -57.75
C SER A 31 -23.03 -3.98 -57.07
N ASP A 32 -24.31 -4.24 -57.32
CA ASP A 32 -25.44 -3.55 -56.70
C ASP A 32 -25.86 -4.28 -55.42
N PRO A 33 -25.75 -3.68 -54.23
CA PRO A 33 -26.14 -4.30 -52.97
C PRO A 33 -27.60 -4.80 -52.96
N GLU A 34 -28.51 -4.17 -53.69
CA GLU A 34 -29.92 -4.62 -53.79
C GLU A 34 -30.06 -5.96 -54.50
N PHE A 35 -29.12 -6.31 -55.40
CA PHE A 35 -29.11 -7.61 -56.05
C PHE A 35 -28.98 -8.75 -55.03
N CYS A 36 -28.25 -8.55 -53.93
CA CYS A 36 -28.08 -9.55 -52.88
C CYS A 36 -29.40 -9.88 -52.16
N LEU A 37 -30.35 -8.94 -52.10
CA LEU A 37 -31.69 -9.16 -51.54
C LEU A 37 -32.52 -10.18 -52.33
N SER A 38 -32.11 -10.53 -53.55
CA SER A 38 -32.73 -11.62 -54.32
C SER A 38 -32.47 -13.00 -53.70
N CYS A 39 -31.50 -13.11 -52.79
CA CYS A 39 -31.21 -14.31 -52.01
C CYS A 39 -31.88 -14.23 -50.63
N HIS A 40 -32.55 -15.30 -50.18
CA HIS A 40 -33.45 -15.23 -49.01
C HIS A 40 -32.78 -14.95 -47.66
N TYR A 41 -31.47 -15.20 -47.50
CA TYR A 41 -30.76 -15.07 -46.22
C TYR A 41 -29.94 -13.78 -46.10
N GLU A 42 -29.87 -12.96 -47.15
CA GLU A 42 -29.00 -11.77 -47.21
C GLU A 42 -29.62 -10.55 -46.52
N LYS A 43 -30.94 -10.54 -46.30
CA LYS A 43 -31.65 -9.37 -45.77
C LYS A 43 -31.05 -8.83 -44.44
N PRO A 44 -30.75 -9.65 -43.41
CA PRO A 44 -30.14 -9.14 -42.18
C PRO A 44 -28.76 -8.52 -42.39
N TYR A 45 -27.95 -9.07 -43.30
CA TYR A 45 -26.62 -8.56 -43.64
C TYR A 45 -26.71 -7.24 -44.41
N TYR A 46 -27.65 -7.14 -45.35
CA TYR A 46 -27.95 -5.90 -46.06
C TYR A 46 -28.43 -4.80 -45.11
N ASP A 47 -29.41 -5.09 -44.25
CA ASP A 47 -29.96 -4.12 -43.31
C ASP A 47 -28.84 -3.60 -42.37
N SER A 48 -27.94 -4.49 -41.93
CA SER A 48 -26.77 -4.15 -41.12
C SER A 48 -25.70 -3.32 -41.85
N TRP A 49 -25.45 -3.63 -43.12
CA TRP A 49 -24.57 -2.83 -43.99
C TRP A 49 -25.15 -1.44 -44.24
N GLN A 50 -26.46 -1.35 -44.50
CA GLN A 50 -27.17 -0.11 -44.77
C GLN A 50 -27.12 0.86 -43.58
N SER A 51 -27.17 0.33 -42.35
CA SER A 51 -27.02 1.13 -41.12
C SER A 51 -25.55 1.47 -40.77
N SER A 52 -24.57 0.91 -41.47
CA SER A 52 -23.15 1.10 -41.17
C SER A 52 -22.55 2.33 -41.85
N THR A 53 -21.33 2.68 -41.45
CA THR A 53 -20.50 3.71 -42.13
C THR A 53 -20.10 3.32 -43.55
N HIS A 54 -20.26 2.05 -43.93
CA HIS A 54 -19.91 1.49 -45.22
C HIS A 54 -21.09 1.40 -46.19
N SER A 55 -22.26 1.97 -45.86
CA SER A 55 -23.49 1.91 -46.67
C SER A 55 -23.39 2.52 -48.09
N LYS A 56 -22.27 3.17 -48.42
CA LYS A 56 -21.97 3.70 -49.76
C LYS A 56 -20.96 2.85 -50.55
N THR A 57 -20.44 1.79 -49.94
CA THR A 57 -19.45 0.89 -50.54
C THR A 57 -20.14 -0.41 -50.92
N ALA A 58 -20.04 -0.80 -52.19
CA ALA A 58 -20.62 -2.05 -52.67
C ALA A 58 -20.00 -3.27 -51.96
N CYS A 59 -20.80 -4.30 -51.69
CA CYS A 59 -20.36 -5.49 -50.95
C CYS A 59 -19.12 -6.16 -51.59
N ILE A 60 -19.06 -6.19 -52.93
CA ILE A 60 -17.97 -6.81 -53.69
C ILE A 60 -16.63 -6.08 -53.57
N GLU A 61 -16.62 -4.80 -53.16
CA GLU A 61 -15.37 -4.06 -52.94
C GLU A 61 -14.61 -4.64 -51.74
N CYS A 62 -15.35 -5.10 -50.72
CA CYS A 62 -14.81 -5.81 -49.56
C CYS A 62 -14.74 -7.33 -49.75
N HIS A 63 -15.62 -7.89 -50.58
CA HIS A 63 -15.69 -9.32 -50.90
C HIS A 63 -15.37 -9.60 -52.38
N PRO A 64 -14.14 -9.35 -52.85
CA PRO A 64 -13.80 -9.36 -54.28
C PRO A 64 -14.00 -10.73 -54.94
N ASN A 65 -13.89 -11.81 -54.18
CA ASN A 65 -14.12 -13.17 -54.67
C ASN A 65 -15.58 -13.43 -55.05
N LEU A 66 -16.54 -12.67 -54.51
CA LEU A 66 -17.95 -12.82 -54.87
C LEU A 66 -18.16 -12.51 -56.34
N ARG A 67 -17.56 -11.46 -56.90
CA ARG A 67 -17.76 -11.05 -58.31
C ARG A 67 -17.58 -12.19 -59.31
N TYR A 68 -16.61 -13.07 -59.06
CA TYR A 68 -16.31 -14.24 -59.90
C TYR A 68 -17.11 -15.49 -59.51
N ARG A 69 -17.46 -15.63 -58.23
CA ARG A 69 -18.23 -16.77 -57.71
C ARG A 69 -19.75 -16.60 -57.86
N MET A 70 -20.26 -15.39 -58.02
CA MET A 70 -21.69 -15.09 -58.03
C MET A 70 -22.46 -15.90 -59.09
N PRO A 71 -22.02 -16.02 -60.36
CA PRO A 71 -22.73 -16.85 -61.34
C PRO A 71 -22.92 -18.31 -60.89
N TRP A 72 -21.89 -18.88 -60.25
CA TRP A 72 -21.94 -20.24 -59.71
C TRP A 72 -22.82 -20.33 -58.46
N LEU A 73 -22.73 -19.35 -57.55
CA LEU A 73 -23.57 -19.30 -56.35
C LEU A 73 -25.05 -19.13 -56.69
N THR A 74 -25.37 -18.27 -57.66
CA THR A 74 -26.74 -18.09 -58.17
C THR A 74 -27.25 -19.39 -58.80
N PHE A 75 -26.43 -20.11 -59.57
CA PHE A 75 -26.79 -21.43 -60.08
C PHE A 75 -27.11 -22.41 -58.95
N ARG A 76 -26.21 -22.55 -57.96
CA ARG A 76 -26.41 -23.40 -56.78
C ARG A 76 -27.68 -23.04 -56.01
N TYR A 77 -27.95 -21.75 -55.85
CA TYR A 77 -29.18 -21.26 -55.21
C TYR A 77 -30.43 -21.68 -56.00
N MET A 78 -30.45 -21.49 -57.32
CA MET A 78 -31.57 -21.88 -58.19
C MET A 78 -31.88 -23.38 -58.15
N VAL A 79 -30.85 -24.23 -58.01
CA VAL A 79 -31.03 -25.70 -57.94
C VAL A 79 -31.17 -26.22 -56.50
N GLY A 80 -31.23 -25.34 -55.50
CA GLY A 80 -31.42 -25.71 -54.09
C GLY A 80 -30.17 -26.26 -53.38
N LEU A 81 -28.97 -26.13 -53.96
CA LEU A 81 -27.69 -26.62 -53.43
C LEU A 81 -26.88 -25.52 -52.71
N TYR A 82 -27.50 -24.79 -51.79
CA TYR A 82 -26.88 -23.68 -51.05
C TYR A 82 -26.63 -24.03 -49.57
N ASP A 83 -25.75 -23.27 -48.92
CA ASP A 83 -25.44 -23.35 -47.48
C ASP A 83 -26.18 -22.24 -46.73
N MET A 84 -26.71 -22.54 -45.55
CA MET A 84 -27.44 -21.60 -44.69
C MET A 84 -26.50 -20.80 -43.76
N GLN A 85 -25.21 -21.15 -43.70
CA GLN A 85 -24.19 -20.45 -42.91
C GLN A 85 -23.07 -19.92 -43.82
N PRO A 86 -23.31 -18.86 -44.60
CA PRO A 86 -22.28 -18.27 -45.45
C PRO A 86 -21.17 -17.67 -44.59
N HIS A 87 -19.95 -18.19 -44.71
CA HIS A 87 -18.77 -17.59 -44.10
C HIS A 87 -18.05 -16.72 -45.12
N ALA A 88 -18.04 -15.40 -44.88
CA ALA A 88 -17.39 -14.44 -45.74
C ALA A 88 -16.09 -13.94 -45.10
N SER A 89 -14.95 -14.35 -45.69
CA SER A 89 -13.63 -13.91 -45.26
C SER A 89 -13.22 -12.64 -45.99
N VAL A 90 -12.88 -11.59 -45.25
CA VAL A 90 -12.32 -10.34 -45.77
C VAL A 90 -10.84 -10.27 -45.40
N GLU A 91 -9.99 -10.04 -46.39
CA GLU A 91 -8.55 -9.86 -46.18
C GLU A 91 -8.23 -8.41 -45.83
N THR A 92 -7.26 -8.20 -44.92
CA THR A 92 -6.79 -6.87 -44.50
C THR A 92 -6.44 -5.97 -45.68
N GLY A 93 -5.81 -6.50 -46.73
CA GLY A 93 -5.42 -5.72 -47.91
C GLY A 93 -6.60 -5.10 -48.67
N THR A 94 -7.81 -5.64 -48.51
CA THR A 94 -9.01 -5.05 -49.11
C THR A 94 -9.46 -3.81 -48.35
N CYS A 95 -9.37 -3.83 -47.01
CA CYS A 95 -9.64 -2.66 -46.17
C CYS A 95 -8.65 -1.52 -46.48
N LEU A 96 -7.38 -1.84 -46.67
CA LEU A 96 -6.30 -0.86 -46.89
C LEU A 96 -6.39 -0.13 -48.25
N LYS A 97 -7.31 -0.52 -49.15
CA LYS A 97 -7.59 0.25 -50.37
C LYS A 97 -8.25 1.59 -50.08
N CYS A 98 -8.99 1.67 -48.97
CA CYS A 98 -9.72 2.87 -48.55
C CYS A 98 -9.24 3.41 -47.19
N HIS A 99 -8.55 2.58 -46.39
CA HIS A 99 -8.01 2.97 -45.09
C HIS A 99 -6.48 3.05 -45.11
N ASP A 100 -5.93 4.23 -44.86
CA ASP A 100 -4.48 4.45 -44.88
C ASP A 100 -3.80 3.79 -43.66
N GLN A 101 -2.89 2.86 -43.93
CA GLN A 101 -2.19 2.12 -42.88
C GLN A 101 -1.30 3.00 -42.00
N THR A 102 -0.68 4.04 -42.56
CA THR A 102 0.23 4.92 -41.82
C THR A 102 -0.54 5.72 -40.77
N VAL A 103 -1.69 6.27 -41.16
CA VAL A 103 -2.60 6.98 -40.25
C VAL A 103 -3.09 6.06 -39.14
N LEU A 104 -3.57 4.87 -39.50
CA LEU A 104 -4.10 3.89 -38.53
C LEU A 104 -3.05 3.43 -37.50
N PHE A 105 -1.76 3.40 -37.89
CA PHE A 105 -0.68 2.90 -37.06
C PHE A 105 -0.11 3.97 -36.12
N GLU A 106 -0.32 5.25 -36.42
CA GLU A 106 0.12 6.38 -35.61
C GLU A 106 -0.91 6.83 -34.58
N GLU A 107 -2.20 6.60 -34.83
CA GLU A 107 -3.27 7.00 -33.92
C GLU A 107 -3.33 6.15 -32.64
N ASN A 108 -3.73 6.80 -31.54
CA ASN A 108 -4.13 6.13 -30.30
C ASN A 108 -5.63 6.36 -30.10
N LEU A 109 -6.40 5.29 -30.20
CA LEU A 109 -7.84 5.29 -30.09
C LEU A 109 -8.30 5.10 -28.65
N LYS A 110 -9.41 5.78 -28.32
CA LYS A 110 -10.09 5.64 -27.04
C LYS A 110 -10.95 4.38 -27.06
N LEU A 111 -10.56 3.37 -26.26
CA LEU A 111 -11.37 2.16 -26.09
C LEU A 111 -12.33 2.30 -24.91
N VAL A 112 -11.88 2.89 -23.80
CA VAL A 112 -12.69 3.10 -22.60
C VAL A 112 -12.52 4.55 -22.11
N ASP A 113 -11.73 4.79 -21.05
CA ASP A 113 -11.54 6.11 -20.45
C ASP A 113 -10.28 6.82 -20.97
N LYS A 114 -9.41 6.07 -21.67
CA LYS A 114 -8.10 6.52 -22.15
C LYS A 114 -7.90 6.14 -23.62
N ASN A 115 -7.15 6.96 -24.34
CA ASN A 115 -6.59 6.62 -25.64
C ASN A 115 -5.48 5.59 -25.45
N SER A 116 -5.87 4.32 -25.41
CA SER A 116 -5.00 3.20 -25.05
C SER A 116 -4.86 2.15 -26.14
N PHE A 117 -5.69 2.19 -27.17
CA PHE A 117 -5.64 1.22 -28.26
C PHE A 117 -4.84 1.75 -29.45
N ASN A 118 -3.98 0.90 -30.03
CA ASN A 118 -3.18 1.25 -31.20
C ASN A 118 -3.10 0.05 -32.18
N HIS A 119 -3.40 0.29 -33.46
CA HIS A 119 -3.42 -0.77 -34.47
C HIS A 119 -2.04 -1.35 -34.76
N LYS A 120 -0.98 -0.53 -34.75
CA LYS A 120 0.39 -1.00 -35.01
C LYS A 120 0.81 -2.06 -34.00
N GLN A 121 0.53 -1.84 -32.71
CA GLN A 121 0.85 -2.81 -31.66
C GLN A 121 0.16 -4.16 -31.86
N HIS A 122 -1.05 -4.17 -32.44
CA HIS A 122 -1.87 -5.36 -32.60
C HIS A 122 -1.67 -6.07 -33.95
N LEU A 123 -1.35 -5.32 -35.01
CA LEU A 123 -1.31 -5.85 -36.38
C LEU A 123 0.10 -5.96 -36.98
N ALA A 124 1.09 -5.21 -36.47
CA ALA A 124 2.42 -5.17 -37.09
C ALA A 124 3.22 -6.47 -36.91
N THR A 125 2.95 -7.24 -35.86
CA THR A 125 3.62 -8.51 -35.57
C THR A 125 2.63 -9.55 -35.06
N LYS A 126 3.04 -10.82 -35.13
CA LYS A 126 2.30 -11.91 -34.47
C LYS A 126 2.29 -11.69 -32.96
N LEU A 127 1.11 -11.51 -32.39
CA LEU A 127 0.92 -11.44 -30.94
C LEU A 127 0.59 -12.83 -30.42
N ARG A 128 1.47 -13.38 -29.56
CA ARG A 128 1.32 -14.72 -28.97
C ARG A 128 1.10 -15.83 -30.00
N GLY A 129 1.80 -15.73 -31.13
CA GLY A 129 1.70 -16.68 -32.23
C GLY A 129 0.48 -16.49 -33.13
N ILE A 130 -0.29 -15.42 -32.98
CA ILE A 130 -1.48 -15.14 -33.79
C ILE A 130 -1.23 -13.89 -34.63
N GLN A 131 -1.29 -14.03 -35.97
CA GLN A 131 -1.33 -12.87 -36.86
C GLN A 131 -2.79 -12.45 -37.05
N MET A 132 -3.16 -11.31 -36.47
CA MET A 132 -4.52 -10.79 -36.55
C MET A 132 -4.78 -10.08 -37.89
N ARG A 133 -6.07 -10.03 -38.26
CA ARG A 133 -6.61 -9.27 -39.40
C ARG A 133 -7.50 -8.13 -38.88
N CYS A 134 -7.85 -7.20 -39.75
CA CYS A 134 -8.86 -6.18 -39.42
C CYS A 134 -10.19 -6.82 -38.99
N SER A 135 -10.63 -7.85 -39.72
CA SER A 135 -11.85 -8.62 -39.43
C SER A 135 -11.80 -9.42 -38.13
N SER A 136 -10.61 -9.66 -37.56
CA SER A 136 -10.48 -10.33 -36.25
C SER A 136 -11.09 -9.51 -35.11
N CYS A 137 -11.12 -8.17 -35.24
CA CYS A 137 -11.77 -7.27 -34.28
C CYS A 137 -13.04 -6.65 -34.85
N HIS A 138 -13.02 -6.25 -36.12
CA HIS A 138 -14.16 -5.69 -36.86
C HIS A 138 -15.02 -6.82 -37.45
N SER A 139 -15.63 -7.62 -36.59
CA SER A 139 -16.41 -8.78 -37.00
C SER A 139 -17.86 -8.42 -37.35
N HIS A 140 -18.55 -9.37 -37.96
CA HIS A 140 -19.98 -9.28 -38.29
C HIS A 140 -20.88 -9.89 -37.20
N ILE A 141 -20.30 -10.32 -36.07
CA ILE A 141 -20.98 -11.05 -34.98
C ILE A 141 -21.88 -10.13 -34.15
N VAL A 142 -21.64 -8.81 -34.18
CA VAL A 142 -22.44 -7.83 -33.45
C VAL A 142 -23.80 -7.68 -34.13
N GLN A 143 -24.88 -8.12 -33.46
CA GLN A 143 -26.24 -7.88 -33.93
C GLN A 143 -26.47 -6.38 -34.12
N GLY A 144 -26.69 -5.96 -35.36
CA GLY A 144 -27.03 -4.58 -35.72
C GLY A 144 -25.89 -3.74 -36.30
N GLY A 145 -24.65 -4.25 -36.47
CA GLY A 145 -23.54 -3.46 -37.01
C GLY A 145 -22.57 -4.24 -37.89
N HIS A 146 -22.56 -3.94 -39.19
CA HIS A 146 -21.62 -4.51 -40.15
C HIS A 146 -20.22 -3.92 -39.93
N ASN A 147 -19.23 -4.77 -39.64
CA ASN A 147 -17.84 -4.41 -39.32
C ASN A 147 -17.69 -3.53 -38.06
N ALA A 148 -18.44 -3.86 -37.01
CA ALA A 148 -18.31 -3.24 -35.70
C ALA A 148 -17.27 -3.97 -34.83
N VAL A 149 -16.67 -3.25 -33.88
CA VAL A 149 -15.75 -3.85 -32.91
C VAL A 149 -16.55 -4.38 -31.71
N GLU A 150 -16.40 -5.67 -31.40
CA GLU A 150 -16.92 -6.26 -30.17
C GLU A 150 -15.83 -6.25 -29.08
N GLU A 151 -16.07 -5.57 -27.95
CA GLU A 151 -15.09 -5.46 -26.85
C GLU A 151 -14.66 -6.81 -26.26
N THR A 152 -15.53 -7.83 -26.37
CA THR A 152 -15.26 -9.19 -25.89
C THR A 152 -14.06 -9.85 -26.59
N VAL A 153 -13.71 -9.41 -27.80
CA VAL A 153 -12.51 -9.91 -28.52
C VAL A 153 -11.25 -9.52 -27.75
N CYS A 154 -11.20 -8.29 -27.23
CA CYS A 154 -10.09 -7.83 -26.40
C CYS A 154 -9.95 -8.72 -25.16
N PHE A 155 -11.08 -9.06 -24.52
CA PHE A 155 -11.06 -9.86 -23.29
C PHE A 155 -10.51 -11.27 -23.50
N THR A 156 -10.78 -11.87 -24.66
CA THR A 156 -10.26 -13.20 -25.01
C THR A 156 -8.73 -13.23 -24.96
N CYS A 157 -8.05 -12.21 -25.51
CA CYS A 157 -6.59 -12.16 -25.45
C CYS A 157 -6.08 -11.65 -24.09
N HIS A 158 -6.70 -10.64 -23.51
CA HIS A 158 -6.15 -9.95 -22.35
C HIS A 158 -6.48 -10.61 -21.00
N PHE A 159 -7.49 -11.49 -20.94
CA PHE A 159 -7.89 -12.19 -19.71
C PHE A 159 -7.81 -13.72 -19.76
N MET A 160 -7.79 -14.37 -20.94
CA MET A 160 -7.73 -15.84 -21.01
C MET A 160 -6.43 -16.37 -20.42
N GLY A 161 -6.52 -17.03 -19.26
CA GLY A 161 -5.37 -17.54 -18.50
C GLY A 161 -4.84 -16.59 -17.42
N ALA A 162 -5.41 -15.38 -17.28
CA ALA A 162 -5.14 -14.50 -16.15
C ALA A 162 -5.91 -14.96 -14.89
N ALA A 163 -5.46 -14.48 -13.72
CA ALA A 163 -6.24 -14.61 -12.49
C ALA A 163 -7.56 -13.82 -12.60
N PRO A 164 -8.65 -14.24 -11.92
CA PRO A 164 -9.94 -13.54 -12.01
C PRO A 164 -9.94 -12.07 -11.57
N SER A 165 -8.90 -11.64 -10.86
CA SER A 165 -8.70 -10.27 -10.36
C SER A 165 -7.71 -9.45 -11.18
N ASP A 166 -7.19 -9.99 -12.29
CA ASP A 166 -6.07 -9.39 -13.03
C ASP A 166 -6.20 -9.60 -14.55
N SER A 167 -5.34 -8.93 -15.31
CA SER A 167 -5.20 -9.10 -16.76
C SER A 167 -3.75 -9.37 -17.14
N ILE A 168 -3.53 -10.06 -18.26
CA ILE A 168 -2.18 -10.46 -18.69
C ILE A 168 -1.30 -9.24 -19.01
N THR A 169 -1.91 -8.16 -19.48
CA THR A 169 -1.21 -6.92 -19.83
C THR A 169 -1.31 -5.85 -18.74
N GLY A 170 -1.92 -6.17 -17.60
CA GLY A 170 -2.22 -5.25 -16.52
C GLY A 170 -3.43 -4.34 -16.79
N CYS A 171 -4.15 -3.98 -15.74
CA CYS A 171 -5.40 -3.21 -15.82
C CYS A 171 -5.21 -1.84 -16.51
N THR A 172 -4.05 -1.21 -16.29
CA THR A 172 -3.70 0.13 -16.82
C THR A 172 -3.31 0.13 -18.30
N SER A 173 -3.25 -1.04 -18.94
CA SER A 173 -3.04 -1.14 -20.39
C SER A 173 -4.27 -0.65 -21.15
N CYS A 174 -5.48 -0.95 -20.66
CA CYS A 174 -6.73 -0.46 -21.24
C CYS A 174 -7.27 0.78 -20.50
N HIS A 175 -7.19 0.78 -19.16
CA HIS A 175 -7.66 1.88 -18.32
C HIS A 175 -6.54 2.85 -17.95
N GLY A 176 -6.88 4.08 -17.56
CA GLY A 176 -5.94 4.92 -16.82
C GLY A 176 -5.82 4.48 -15.36
N THR A 177 -4.81 4.97 -14.65
CA THR A 177 -4.86 4.95 -13.18
C THR A 177 -6.08 5.77 -12.74
N PRO A 178 -6.98 5.24 -11.89
CA PRO A 178 -8.13 6.01 -11.42
C PRO A 178 -7.63 7.25 -10.68
N LYS A 179 -7.90 8.44 -11.24
CA LYS A 179 -7.50 9.73 -10.66
C LYS A 179 -8.61 10.38 -9.85
N GLU A 180 -9.84 9.95 -10.06
CA GLU A 180 -11.02 10.55 -9.44
C GLU A 180 -11.41 9.79 -8.17
N THR A 181 -11.86 10.55 -7.18
CA THR A 181 -12.48 10.01 -5.97
C THR A 181 -13.84 9.45 -6.36
N VAL A 182 -14.00 8.13 -6.24
CA VAL A 182 -15.25 7.46 -6.60
C VAL A 182 -16.16 7.43 -5.38
N THR A 183 -17.38 7.96 -5.51
CA THR A 183 -18.39 7.90 -4.46
C THR A 183 -19.35 6.74 -4.70
N ARG A 184 -19.37 5.75 -3.81
CA ARG A 184 -20.30 4.61 -3.86
C ARG A 184 -20.93 4.42 -2.49
N HIS A 185 -22.27 4.37 -2.41
CA HIS A 185 -23.03 4.13 -1.17
C HIS A 185 -22.69 5.10 -0.01
N GLY A 186 -22.42 6.37 -0.33
CA GLY A 186 -22.07 7.40 0.68
C GLY A 186 -20.60 7.43 1.10
N PHE A 187 -19.75 6.60 0.50
CA PHE A 187 -18.30 6.58 0.74
C PHE A 187 -17.55 7.13 -0.45
N SER A 188 -16.69 8.12 -0.22
CA SER A 188 -15.75 8.67 -1.21
C SER A 188 -14.42 7.91 -1.11
N PHE A 189 -13.92 7.38 -2.22
CA PHE A 189 -12.71 6.55 -2.26
C PHE A 189 -11.70 7.09 -3.26
N ASN A 190 -10.53 7.53 -2.78
CA ASN A 190 -9.43 8.00 -3.62
C ASN A 190 -8.37 6.89 -3.83
N HIS A 191 -8.36 6.30 -5.03
CA HIS A 191 -7.45 5.21 -5.40
C HIS A 191 -5.96 5.60 -5.34
N GLU A 192 -5.59 6.86 -5.62
CA GLU A 192 -4.20 7.31 -5.69
C GLU A 192 -3.45 7.05 -4.38
N LYS A 193 -4.12 7.25 -3.25
CA LYS A 193 -3.50 7.05 -1.93
C LYS A 193 -3.22 5.58 -1.63
N TYR A 194 -4.12 4.69 -2.02
CA TYR A 194 -3.93 3.24 -1.82
C TYR A 194 -2.84 2.71 -2.73
N LEU A 195 -2.79 3.18 -3.98
CA LEU A 195 -1.72 2.84 -4.92
C LEU A 195 -0.35 3.32 -4.42
N LYS A 196 -0.25 4.52 -3.82
CA LYS A 196 0.98 5.00 -3.17
C LYS A 196 1.42 4.14 -1.97
N LEU A 197 0.49 3.47 -1.32
CA LEU A 197 0.76 2.52 -0.23
C LEU A 197 1.13 1.12 -0.75
N GLY A 198 1.17 0.91 -2.07
CA GLY A 198 1.51 -0.37 -2.69
C GLY A 198 0.36 -1.36 -2.78
N VAL A 199 -0.89 -0.93 -2.52
CA VAL A 199 -2.07 -1.80 -2.62
C VAL A 199 -2.39 -2.05 -4.10
N SER A 200 -2.46 -3.32 -4.49
CA SER A 200 -2.77 -3.72 -5.87
C SER A 200 -4.28 -3.78 -6.12
N CYS A 201 -4.71 -3.67 -7.39
CA CYS A 201 -6.15 -3.67 -7.73
C CYS A 201 -6.87 -4.94 -7.24
N GLY A 202 -6.21 -6.11 -7.37
CA GLY A 202 -6.77 -7.42 -7.02
C GLY A 202 -6.95 -7.65 -5.52
N GLU A 203 -6.38 -6.79 -4.67
CA GLU A 203 -6.62 -6.81 -3.22
C GLU A 203 -8.03 -6.30 -2.87
N CYS A 204 -8.63 -5.48 -3.74
CA CYS A 204 -10.00 -5.00 -3.61
C CYS A 204 -10.94 -5.65 -4.63
N HIS A 205 -10.52 -5.75 -5.90
CA HIS A 205 -11.31 -6.25 -7.02
C HIS A 205 -11.10 -7.77 -7.23
N LEU A 206 -11.65 -8.58 -6.34
CA LEU A 206 -11.42 -10.03 -6.27
C LEU A 206 -11.87 -10.82 -7.51
N LYS A 207 -12.90 -10.36 -8.21
CA LYS A 207 -13.35 -10.97 -9.48
C LYS A 207 -13.83 -9.87 -10.42
N ILE A 208 -13.14 -9.73 -11.55
CA ILE A 208 -13.41 -8.75 -12.60
C ILE A 208 -13.84 -9.36 -13.92
N THR A 209 -13.80 -10.68 -14.06
CA THR A 209 -14.19 -11.38 -15.29
C THR A 209 -15.09 -12.58 -15.01
N ASP A 210 -15.99 -12.87 -15.94
CA ASP A 210 -16.76 -14.12 -15.97
C ASP A 210 -16.57 -14.83 -17.31
N GLY A 211 -16.52 -16.16 -17.26
CA GLY A 211 -16.10 -16.98 -18.41
C GLY A 211 -14.58 -17.16 -18.50
N THR A 212 -14.14 -18.20 -19.23
CA THR A 212 -12.72 -18.58 -19.30
C THR A 212 -12.09 -18.35 -20.67
N GLY A 213 -12.90 -18.08 -21.70
CA GLY A 213 -12.43 -17.97 -23.09
C GLY A 213 -11.92 -19.27 -23.69
N LYS A 214 -12.02 -20.40 -22.98
CA LYS A 214 -11.52 -21.69 -23.47
C LYS A 214 -12.37 -22.19 -24.65
N LEU A 215 -11.77 -23.10 -25.42
CA LEU A 215 -12.43 -23.83 -26.51
C LEU A 215 -13.71 -24.51 -25.98
N VAL A 216 -14.79 -24.34 -26.74
CA VAL A 216 -16.05 -25.06 -26.48
C VAL A 216 -15.90 -26.51 -26.95
N GLU A 217 -16.43 -27.46 -26.18
CA GLU A 217 -16.37 -28.87 -26.54
C GLU A 217 -17.14 -29.14 -27.85
N GLY A 218 -16.58 -29.98 -28.73
CA GLY A 218 -17.18 -30.35 -30.01
C GLY A 218 -17.13 -29.27 -31.10
N VAL A 219 -16.47 -28.14 -30.85
CA VAL A 219 -16.52 -26.99 -31.75
C VAL A 219 -15.93 -27.24 -33.15
N CYS A 220 -14.95 -28.13 -33.25
CA CYS A 220 -14.34 -28.51 -34.53
C CYS A 220 -15.35 -29.19 -35.47
N HIS A 221 -16.37 -29.86 -34.92
CA HIS A 221 -17.39 -30.58 -35.71
C HIS A 221 -18.38 -29.68 -36.41
N LYS A 222 -18.38 -28.38 -36.13
CA LYS A 222 -19.15 -27.40 -36.91
C LYS A 222 -18.73 -27.39 -38.39
N CYS A 223 -17.44 -27.62 -38.66
CA CYS A 223 -16.87 -27.58 -40.02
C CYS A 223 -16.18 -28.89 -40.43
N HIS A 224 -15.67 -29.68 -39.48
CA HIS A 224 -14.97 -30.93 -39.73
C HIS A 224 -15.83 -32.15 -39.38
N VAL A 225 -16.32 -32.84 -40.42
CA VAL A 225 -17.10 -34.07 -40.27
C VAL A 225 -16.25 -35.20 -39.66
N GLU A 226 -15.00 -35.35 -40.12
CA GLU A 226 -14.07 -36.35 -39.59
C GLU A 226 -13.08 -35.74 -38.58
N PRO A 227 -12.70 -36.48 -37.51
CA PRO A 227 -11.70 -36.04 -36.55
C PRO A 227 -10.38 -35.71 -37.24
N GLN A 228 -9.95 -34.46 -37.13
CA GLN A 228 -8.67 -34.02 -37.68
C GLN A 228 -7.58 -34.11 -36.62
N LYS A 229 -6.35 -34.42 -37.03
CA LYS A 229 -5.19 -34.30 -36.15
C LYS A 229 -4.99 -32.83 -35.81
N ILE A 230 -5.15 -32.47 -34.54
CA ILE A 230 -5.06 -31.09 -34.07
C ILE A 230 -3.58 -30.63 -34.10
N PRO A 231 -3.22 -29.63 -34.94
CA PRO A 231 -1.86 -29.11 -34.96
C PRO A 231 -1.60 -28.20 -33.73
N PRO A 232 -0.34 -27.78 -33.50
CA PRO A 232 -0.01 -26.83 -32.45
C PRO A 232 -0.80 -25.51 -32.58
N ASN A 233 -1.00 -24.82 -31.46
CA ASN A 233 -1.87 -23.63 -31.36
C ASN A 233 -1.56 -22.54 -32.40
N GLU A 234 -0.29 -22.18 -32.60
CA GLU A 234 0.10 -21.18 -33.62
C GLU A 234 -0.34 -21.61 -35.03
N LYS A 235 -0.10 -22.87 -35.37
CA LYS A 235 -0.47 -23.40 -36.70
C LYS A 235 -1.98 -23.51 -36.88
N LEU A 236 -2.74 -23.79 -35.80
CA LEU A 236 -4.20 -23.73 -35.82
C LEU A 236 -4.69 -22.33 -36.17
N HIS A 237 -4.17 -21.30 -35.50
CA HIS A 237 -4.54 -19.92 -35.72
C HIS A 237 -4.08 -19.39 -37.10
N ASP A 238 -2.90 -19.79 -37.56
CA ASP A 238 -2.40 -19.43 -38.89
C ASP A 238 -3.29 -19.98 -40.02
N ILE A 239 -3.87 -21.17 -39.84
CA ILE A 239 -4.80 -21.74 -40.83
C ILE A 239 -6.16 -21.06 -40.74
N HIS A 240 -6.78 -21.03 -39.55
CA HIS A 240 -8.19 -20.65 -39.40
C HIS A 240 -8.40 -19.14 -39.26
N VAL A 241 -7.61 -18.44 -38.44
CA VAL A 241 -7.78 -16.99 -38.18
C VAL A 241 -7.03 -16.19 -39.24
N THR A 242 -5.69 -16.17 -39.14
CA THR A 242 -4.74 -16.48 -40.22
C THR A 242 -5.21 -16.44 -41.66
N GLY A 243 -5.39 -17.62 -42.25
CA GLY A 243 -5.68 -17.81 -43.66
C GLY A 243 -7.18 -17.71 -43.99
N GLN A 244 -8.03 -18.36 -43.20
CA GLN A 244 -9.45 -18.46 -43.52
C GLN A 244 -10.30 -17.31 -42.98
N GLY A 245 -9.83 -16.54 -41.98
CA GLY A 245 -10.59 -15.44 -41.39
C GLY A 245 -11.74 -15.89 -40.49
N VAL A 246 -11.63 -17.07 -39.88
CA VAL A 246 -12.61 -17.60 -38.91
C VAL A 246 -12.60 -16.74 -37.65
N ASP A 247 -13.78 -16.33 -37.20
CA ASP A 247 -13.94 -15.51 -36.00
C ASP A 247 -13.60 -16.29 -34.72
N CYS A 248 -13.02 -15.58 -33.75
CA CYS A 248 -12.55 -16.17 -32.50
C CYS A 248 -13.65 -16.94 -31.76
N PHE A 249 -14.87 -16.39 -31.73
CA PHE A 249 -16.02 -16.96 -31.01
C PHE A 249 -16.66 -18.16 -31.70
N GLU A 250 -16.25 -18.48 -32.93
CA GLU A 250 -16.64 -19.75 -33.52
C GLU A 250 -16.02 -20.93 -32.78
N CYS A 251 -14.85 -20.73 -32.16
CA CYS A 251 -14.07 -21.71 -31.41
C CYS A 251 -14.07 -21.45 -29.89
N HIS A 252 -13.92 -20.19 -29.48
CA HIS A 252 -13.73 -19.78 -28.09
C HIS A 252 -15.03 -19.32 -27.42
N GLY A 253 -15.20 -19.66 -26.14
CA GLY A 253 -16.26 -19.08 -25.32
C GLY A 253 -16.08 -17.58 -25.09
N LYS A 254 -17.15 -16.87 -24.76
CA LYS A 254 -17.07 -15.43 -24.43
C LYS A 254 -16.53 -15.20 -23.02
N ILE A 255 -15.77 -14.12 -22.85
CA ILE A 255 -15.39 -13.56 -21.54
C ILE A 255 -16.16 -12.25 -21.39
N THR A 256 -16.77 -12.02 -20.23
CA THR A 256 -17.33 -10.72 -19.85
C THR A 256 -16.44 -10.08 -18.78
N HIS A 257 -16.36 -8.75 -18.80
CA HIS A 257 -15.56 -7.97 -17.86
C HIS A 257 -16.44 -6.93 -17.13
N GLY A 258 -16.25 -6.78 -15.83
CA GLY A 258 -16.95 -5.83 -14.97
C GLY A 258 -16.66 -6.06 -13.48
N ASN A 259 -17.16 -5.21 -12.58
CA ASN A 259 -16.96 -5.40 -11.14
C ASN A 259 -17.90 -6.47 -10.57
N LEU A 260 -17.49 -7.74 -10.62
CA LEU A 260 -18.34 -8.89 -10.24
C LEU A 260 -18.24 -9.25 -8.75
N LYS A 261 -17.04 -9.12 -8.14
CA LYS A 261 -16.83 -9.37 -6.70
C LYS A 261 -15.74 -8.47 -6.14
N MET A 262 -15.98 -7.90 -4.97
CA MET A 262 -14.99 -7.14 -4.20
C MET A 262 -14.70 -7.77 -2.83
N VAL A 263 -13.66 -7.30 -2.14
CA VAL A 263 -13.29 -7.78 -0.80
C VAL A 263 -14.45 -7.63 0.19
N LYS A 264 -14.58 -8.60 1.12
CA LYS A 264 -15.71 -8.70 2.07
C LYS A 264 -15.98 -7.45 2.89
N THR A 265 -14.95 -6.63 3.15
CA THR A 265 -15.11 -5.34 3.84
C THR A 265 -16.04 -4.38 3.09
N PHE A 266 -16.15 -4.52 1.76
CA PHE A 266 -17.09 -3.82 0.88
C PHE A 266 -18.30 -4.65 0.46
N ASP A 267 -18.32 -5.94 0.78
CA ASP A 267 -19.39 -6.86 0.39
C ASP A 267 -20.67 -6.47 1.15
N THR A 268 -21.64 -5.97 0.39
CA THR A 268 -22.95 -5.50 0.85
C THR A 268 -23.91 -6.63 1.19
N SER A 269 -23.40 -7.87 1.34
CA SER A 269 -24.15 -9.06 1.78
C SER A 269 -24.90 -8.91 3.12
N CYS A 270 -24.78 -7.78 3.82
CA CYS A 270 -25.60 -7.39 4.97
C CYS A 270 -26.95 -6.76 4.58
N GLN A 271 -27.64 -7.28 3.56
CA GLN A 271 -28.94 -6.79 3.09
C GLN A 271 -30.10 -6.94 4.11
N ASN A 272 -29.83 -7.29 5.37
CA ASN A 272 -30.84 -7.37 6.43
C ASN A 272 -30.77 -6.25 7.48
N CYS A 273 -29.80 -5.33 7.43
CA CYS A 273 -29.64 -4.28 8.46
C CYS A 273 -29.26 -2.91 7.86
N HIS A 274 -29.97 -2.46 6.83
CA HIS A 274 -29.79 -1.14 6.23
C HIS A 274 -30.45 -0.04 7.08
N GLU A 275 -29.70 0.46 8.05
CA GLU A 275 -29.71 1.86 8.50
C GLU A 275 -28.27 2.18 8.97
N ASN A 276 -27.93 3.46 8.99
CA ASN A 276 -26.59 4.06 9.16
C ASN A 276 -25.75 3.67 10.43
N PHE A 277 -26.03 2.56 11.09
CA PHE A 277 -25.43 2.15 12.37
C PHE A 277 -23.91 1.91 12.35
N HIS A 278 -23.32 1.62 11.18
CA HIS A 278 -21.88 1.37 11.04
C HIS A 278 -21.14 2.32 10.08
N SER A 279 -21.76 3.45 9.68
CA SER A 279 -21.13 4.38 8.73
C SER A 279 -19.85 5.00 9.31
N ALA A 280 -19.87 5.43 10.58
CA ALA A 280 -18.72 6.06 11.20
C ALA A 280 -17.55 5.08 11.43
N GLN A 281 -17.82 3.85 11.87
CA GLN A 281 -16.80 2.82 12.12
C GLN A 281 -16.13 2.41 10.80
N LYS A 282 -16.91 2.18 9.75
CA LYS A 282 -16.39 1.88 8.41
C LYS A 282 -15.58 3.05 7.85
N SER A 283 -16.13 4.27 7.90
CA SER A 283 -15.42 5.47 7.43
C SER A 283 -14.11 5.67 8.17
N LEU A 284 -14.10 5.52 9.49
CA LEU A 284 -12.89 5.67 10.29
C LEU A 284 -11.88 4.54 9.97
N TYR A 285 -12.32 3.27 9.87
CA TYR A 285 -11.48 2.12 9.51
C TYR A 285 -10.79 2.28 8.15
N MET A 286 -11.55 2.77 7.16
CA MET A 286 -11.07 3.14 5.82
C MET A 286 -10.28 4.44 5.81
N GLY A 287 -10.34 5.21 6.89
CA GLY A 287 -9.63 6.48 7.01
C GLY A 287 -10.21 7.61 6.15
N VAL A 288 -11.52 7.63 5.92
CA VAL A 288 -12.20 8.64 5.09
C VAL A 288 -13.19 9.45 5.91
N GLY A 289 -13.58 10.61 5.37
CA GLY A 289 -14.69 11.41 5.88
C GLY A 289 -14.33 12.47 6.92
N GLY A 290 -13.07 12.60 7.32
CA GLY A 290 -12.60 13.73 8.12
C GLY A 290 -12.38 15.00 7.27
N ILE A 291 -12.55 16.16 7.88
CA ILE A 291 -12.38 17.47 7.26
C ILE A 291 -10.99 18.01 7.60
N GLY A 292 -10.34 18.66 6.64
CA GLY A 292 -8.99 19.25 6.81
C GLY A 292 -7.83 18.23 6.84
N ILE A 293 -8.10 16.96 7.14
CA ILE A 293 -7.16 15.85 6.98
C ILE A 293 -7.68 14.90 5.91
N GLY A 294 -6.97 14.82 4.78
CA GLY A 294 -7.34 13.92 3.69
C GLY A 294 -7.24 12.43 4.09
N ASP A 295 -7.77 11.54 3.24
CA ASP A 295 -7.88 10.11 3.55
C ASP A 295 -6.58 9.47 4.08
N TYR A 296 -6.71 8.69 5.15
CA TYR A 296 -5.62 8.04 5.86
C TYR A 296 -6.04 6.64 6.32
N PRO A 297 -6.03 5.62 5.43
CA PRO A 297 -6.54 4.30 5.75
C PRO A 297 -5.77 3.63 6.89
N SER A 298 -6.48 2.83 7.70
CA SER A 298 -5.81 2.07 8.74
C SER A 298 -4.90 1.00 8.12
N ARG A 299 -3.81 0.65 8.81
CA ARG A 299 -2.90 -0.42 8.36
C ARG A 299 -3.60 -1.77 8.33
N MET A 300 -4.53 -2.02 9.24
CA MET A 300 -5.34 -3.24 9.27
C MET A 300 -6.30 -3.30 8.07
N PHE A 301 -6.90 -2.19 7.68
CA PHE A 301 -7.70 -2.10 6.47
C PHE A 301 -6.87 -2.36 5.22
N ALA A 302 -5.69 -1.75 5.11
CA ALA A 302 -4.76 -1.99 4.01
C ALA A 302 -4.30 -3.46 3.96
N ALA A 303 -4.17 -4.12 5.10
CA ALA A 303 -3.88 -5.55 5.23
C ALA A 303 -5.13 -6.46 5.10
N GLN A 304 -6.27 -5.92 4.67
CA GLN A 304 -7.53 -6.64 4.44
C GLN A 304 -8.13 -7.35 5.67
N VAL A 305 -7.78 -6.91 6.88
CA VAL A 305 -8.38 -7.47 8.10
C VAL A 305 -9.88 -7.13 8.10
N THR A 306 -10.72 -8.15 8.23
CA THR A 306 -12.18 -8.00 8.25
C THR A 306 -12.67 -7.65 9.66
N CYS A 307 -13.90 -7.16 9.77
CA CYS A 307 -14.52 -6.87 11.08
C CYS A 307 -14.52 -8.11 11.99
N GLU A 308 -14.80 -9.28 11.43
CA GLU A 308 -14.83 -10.56 12.16
C GLU A 308 -13.45 -11.02 12.65
N GLY A 309 -12.37 -10.51 12.04
CA GLY A 309 -11.01 -10.78 12.48
C GLY A 309 -10.71 -10.20 13.87
N CYS A 310 -11.38 -9.11 14.24
CA CYS A 310 -11.25 -8.49 15.57
C CYS A 310 -12.47 -8.78 16.46
N HIS A 311 -13.68 -8.78 15.89
CA HIS A 311 -14.94 -8.94 16.61
C HIS A 311 -15.35 -10.42 16.71
N ILE A 312 -14.78 -11.13 17.69
CA ILE A 312 -14.96 -12.58 17.86
C ILE A 312 -15.93 -12.97 18.99
N ASP A 313 -16.16 -12.10 19.98
CA ASP A 313 -16.95 -12.45 21.17
C ASP A 313 -18.45 -12.15 20.96
N PRO A 314 -19.35 -13.15 20.92
CA PRO A 314 -20.78 -12.89 20.73
C PRO A 314 -21.42 -12.25 21.97
N ILE A 315 -22.06 -11.09 21.84
CA ILE A 315 -22.96 -10.57 22.89
C ILE A 315 -24.38 -11.04 22.62
N LYS A 316 -25.05 -11.61 23.63
CA LYS A 316 -26.51 -11.72 23.67
C LYS A 316 -27.09 -10.44 24.26
N LYS A 317 -27.48 -9.46 23.44
CA LYS A 317 -28.36 -8.38 23.90
C LYS A 317 -29.82 -8.81 23.72
N LYS A 318 -30.56 -8.90 24.82
CA LYS A 318 -31.99 -9.20 24.80
C LYS A 318 -32.76 -7.87 24.78
N ASN A 319 -32.95 -7.29 23.59
CA ASN A 319 -33.90 -6.19 23.40
C ASN A 319 -35.05 -6.69 22.52
N GLY A 320 -36.28 -6.46 22.99
CA GLY A 320 -37.48 -7.26 22.72
C GLY A 320 -38.00 -7.42 21.29
N PHE A 321 -37.32 -6.96 20.24
CA PHE A 321 -37.78 -7.14 18.85
C PHE A 321 -36.68 -7.35 17.79
N LEU A 322 -35.39 -7.28 18.14
CA LEU A 322 -34.28 -7.67 17.23
C LEU A 322 -33.15 -8.31 18.03
N THR A 323 -32.76 -9.53 17.66
CA THR A 323 -31.49 -10.11 18.09
C THR A 323 -30.38 -9.50 17.24
N GLU A 324 -29.81 -8.38 17.69
CA GLU A 324 -28.52 -7.91 17.18
C GLU A 324 -27.44 -8.94 17.58
N SER A 325 -26.83 -9.59 16.60
CA SER A 325 -25.61 -10.36 16.81
C SER A 325 -24.41 -9.41 16.82
N THR A 326 -24.33 -8.51 17.81
CA THR A 326 -23.12 -7.69 17.96
C THR A 326 -22.02 -8.55 18.56
N ARG A 327 -20.94 -8.76 17.81
CA ARG A 327 -19.70 -9.35 18.36
C ARG A 327 -18.80 -8.24 18.89
N MET A 328 -18.21 -8.41 20.07
CA MET A 328 -17.26 -7.46 20.65
C MET A 328 -15.83 -7.76 20.19
N PRO A 329 -14.98 -6.73 20.11
CA PRO A 329 -13.56 -6.94 19.94
C PRO A 329 -13.00 -7.60 21.20
N ALA A 330 -12.22 -8.67 21.02
CA ALA A 330 -11.58 -9.37 22.12
C ALA A 330 -10.07 -9.12 22.09
N PRO A 331 -9.41 -8.86 23.23
CA PRO A 331 -7.94 -8.81 23.31
C PRO A 331 -7.25 -10.05 22.71
N ALA A 332 -7.90 -11.22 22.84
CA ALA A 332 -7.43 -12.47 22.26
C ALA A 332 -7.35 -12.44 20.72
N ALA A 333 -8.19 -11.64 20.05
CA ALA A 333 -8.17 -11.53 18.60
C ALA A 333 -6.86 -10.90 18.09
N CYS A 334 -6.28 -9.97 18.86
CA CYS A 334 -5.03 -9.29 18.50
C CYS A 334 -3.85 -10.27 18.44
N VAL A 335 -3.75 -11.18 19.42
CA VAL A 335 -2.63 -12.12 19.58
C VAL A 335 -2.74 -13.38 18.70
N THR A 336 -3.84 -13.54 17.95
CA THR A 336 -3.94 -14.55 16.90
C THR A 336 -3.01 -14.22 15.72
N CYS A 337 -2.80 -12.92 15.44
CA CYS A 337 -1.96 -12.44 14.35
C CYS A 337 -0.66 -11.76 14.83
N HIS A 338 -0.66 -11.21 16.05
CA HIS A 338 0.47 -10.48 16.62
C HIS A 338 1.10 -11.21 17.82
N GLN A 339 2.31 -10.78 18.21
CA GLN A 339 3.02 -11.32 19.37
C GLN A 339 2.32 -10.98 20.71
N PRO A 340 2.58 -11.73 21.80
CA PRO A 340 2.08 -11.39 23.13
C PRO A 340 2.40 -9.94 23.53
N GLY A 341 1.44 -9.25 24.17
CA GLY A 341 1.52 -7.83 24.54
C GLY A 341 0.57 -6.93 23.74
N TYR A 342 0.19 -7.33 22.52
CA TYR A 342 -0.80 -6.62 21.68
C TYR A 342 -2.22 -6.68 22.25
N ASP A 343 -2.54 -7.69 23.06
CA ASP A 343 -3.80 -7.85 23.79
C ASP A 343 -4.06 -6.69 24.78
N THR A 344 -3.00 -6.14 25.37
CA THR A 344 -3.10 -4.98 26.27
C THR A 344 -3.21 -3.64 25.54
N MET A 345 -2.71 -3.57 24.30
CA MET A 345 -2.64 -2.33 23.52
C MET A 345 -4.03 -1.77 23.19
N LEU A 346 -5.02 -2.61 22.92
CA LEU A 346 -6.40 -2.17 22.70
C LEU A 346 -6.96 -1.41 23.90
N ARG A 347 -6.69 -1.89 25.13
CA ARG A 347 -7.13 -1.23 26.36
C ARG A 347 -6.46 0.12 26.54
N ASP A 348 -5.15 0.18 26.29
CA ASP A 348 -4.38 1.42 26.37
C ASP A 348 -4.94 2.46 25.39
N TRP A 349 -5.21 2.07 24.14
CA TRP A 349 -5.85 2.94 23.15
C TRP A 349 -7.21 3.47 23.63
N GLN A 350 -8.10 2.57 24.07
CA GLN A 350 -9.42 2.97 24.55
C GLN A 350 -9.34 3.98 25.70
N GLN A 351 -8.41 3.78 26.64
CA GLN A 351 -8.20 4.69 27.77
C GLN A 351 -7.61 6.04 27.33
N SER A 352 -6.58 6.04 26.49
CA SER A 352 -5.96 7.26 25.97
C SER A 352 -6.94 8.09 25.15
N PHE A 353 -7.71 7.45 24.25
CA PHE A 353 -8.72 8.14 23.46
C PHE A 353 -9.88 8.67 24.30
N LYS A 354 -10.30 7.96 25.34
CA LYS A 354 -11.30 8.50 26.28
C LYS A 354 -10.83 9.82 26.88
N SER A 355 -9.59 9.89 27.35
CA SER A 355 -9.00 11.12 27.92
C SER A 355 -8.90 12.24 26.87
N MET A 356 -8.38 11.93 25.68
CA MET A 356 -8.25 12.90 24.58
C MET A 356 -9.61 13.43 24.11
N GLN A 357 -10.60 12.55 23.93
CA GLN A 357 -11.94 12.92 23.52
C GLN A 357 -12.64 13.80 24.56
N SER A 358 -12.52 13.48 25.85
CA SER A 358 -13.05 14.33 26.92
C SER A 358 -12.44 15.73 26.88
N TYR A 359 -11.12 15.84 26.67
CA TYR A 359 -10.45 17.13 26.56
C TYR A 359 -10.92 17.92 25.33
N VAL A 360 -10.92 17.30 24.14
CA VAL A 360 -11.33 17.96 22.88
C VAL A 360 -12.81 18.36 22.91
N GLN A 361 -13.70 17.53 23.46
CA GLN A 361 -15.11 17.89 23.65
C GLN A 361 -15.24 19.15 24.52
N GLY A 362 -14.55 19.19 25.67
CA GLY A 362 -14.58 20.36 26.55
C GLY A 362 -14.08 21.63 25.87
N ARG A 363 -13.12 21.53 24.93
CA ARG A 363 -12.67 22.66 24.11
C ARG A 363 -13.73 23.14 23.15
N ILE A 364 -14.35 22.22 22.41
CA ILE A 364 -15.44 22.54 21.48
C ILE A 364 -16.59 23.22 22.22
N ASP A 365 -16.93 22.73 23.41
CA ASP A 365 -18.01 23.28 24.24
C ASP A 365 -17.66 24.68 24.76
N THR A 366 -16.44 24.86 25.25
CA THR A 366 -15.93 26.17 25.71
C THR A 366 -15.93 27.18 24.57
N ALA A 367 -15.38 26.82 23.41
CA ALA A 367 -15.38 27.69 22.24
C ALA A 367 -16.80 28.00 21.76
N SER A 368 -17.73 27.05 21.85
CA SER A 368 -19.14 27.27 21.46
C SER A 368 -19.87 28.24 22.38
N SER A 369 -19.49 28.37 23.65
CA SER A 369 -20.18 29.20 24.65
C SER A 369 -20.01 30.73 24.48
N GLY A 370 -19.15 31.19 23.56
CA GLY A 370 -18.96 32.63 23.29
C GLY A 370 -20.21 33.31 22.69
N LYS A 371 -20.59 34.50 23.20
CA LYS A 371 -21.85 35.19 22.86
C LYS A 371 -21.95 35.76 21.44
N LYS A 372 -20.87 35.76 20.64
CA LYS A 372 -20.87 36.16 19.22
C LYS A 372 -19.85 35.35 18.42
N HIS A 373 -20.33 34.53 17.47
CA HIS A 373 -19.50 33.78 16.53
C HIS A 373 -19.52 34.41 15.15
N SER A 374 -18.33 34.76 14.62
CA SER A 374 -18.18 35.09 13.20
C SER A 374 -18.55 33.89 12.33
N GLU A 375 -18.80 34.11 11.04
CA GLU A 375 -19.08 33.03 10.08
C GLU A 375 -17.93 32.01 10.04
N ILE A 376 -16.69 32.48 10.08
CA ILE A 376 -15.48 31.66 10.17
C ILE A 376 -15.49 30.80 11.45
N SER A 377 -15.86 31.38 12.59
CA SER A 377 -15.94 30.63 13.87
C SER A 377 -17.01 29.55 13.83
N ARG A 378 -18.17 29.82 13.20
CA ARG A 378 -19.23 28.83 13.00
C ARG A 378 -18.79 27.68 12.10
N LYS A 379 -18.07 27.97 11.01
CA LYS A 379 -17.50 26.96 10.12
C LYS A 379 -16.55 26.04 10.88
N ILE A 380 -15.56 26.61 11.57
CA ILE A 380 -14.58 25.85 12.37
C ILE A 380 -15.28 24.96 13.40
N LEU A 381 -16.28 25.46 14.11
CA LEU A 381 -17.02 24.68 15.10
C LEU A 381 -17.82 23.53 14.48
N ASN A 382 -18.36 23.71 13.28
CA ASN A 382 -19.09 22.64 12.59
C ASN A 382 -18.15 21.54 12.10
N GLU A 383 -17.01 21.92 11.51
CA GLU A 383 -15.96 20.98 11.08
C GLU A 383 -15.39 20.22 12.29
N ALA A 384 -15.11 20.91 13.38
CA ALA A 384 -14.66 20.32 14.64
C ALA A 384 -15.67 19.30 15.22
N ARG A 385 -16.96 19.62 15.20
CA ARG A 385 -18.02 18.70 15.65
C ARG A 385 -18.12 17.47 14.76
N HIS A 386 -17.97 17.64 13.46
CA HIS A 386 -18.00 16.56 12.48
C HIS A 386 -16.85 15.58 12.70
N ASP A 387 -15.61 16.07 12.76
CA ASP A 387 -14.42 15.23 12.96
C ASP A 387 -14.45 14.54 14.34
N PHE A 388 -14.84 15.29 15.38
CA PHE A 388 -15.00 14.72 16.70
C PHE A 388 -16.05 13.60 16.73
N ALA A 389 -17.19 13.80 16.06
CA ALA A 389 -18.24 12.79 15.96
C ALA A 389 -17.77 11.56 15.18
N LEU A 390 -17.00 11.74 14.11
CA LEU A 390 -16.41 10.64 13.35
C LEU A 390 -15.49 9.78 14.24
N VAL A 391 -14.60 10.39 15.01
CA VAL A 391 -13.68 9.65 15.89
C VAL A 391 -14.44 9.01 17.07
N LYS A 392 -15.44 9.69 17.63
CA LYS A 392 -16.23 9.20 18.76
C LYS A 392 -17.12 8.02 18.36
N ASN A 393 -17.91 8.17 17.31
CA ASN A 393 -18.87 7.16 16.86
C ASN A 393 -18.15 6.05 16.07
N GLY A 394 -17.06 6.39 15.39
CA GLY A 394 -16.25 5.44 14.66
C GLY A 394 -15.36 4.58 15.56
N HIS A 395 -15.23 4.89 16.85
CA HIS A 395 -14.31 4.26 17.80
C HIS A 395 -12.85 4.26 17.34
N ALA A 396 -12.04 5.08 17.99
CA ALA A 396 -10.66 5.36 17.58
C ALA A 396 -9.76 4.14 17.33
N ALA A 397 -10.04 2.98 17.93
CA ALA A 397 -9.31 1.74 17.70
C ALA A 397 -9.41 1.21 16.25
N HIS A 398 -10.46 1.56 15.49
CA HIS A 398 -10.55 1.21 14.08
C HIS A 398 -9.46 1.92 13.25
N ASN A 399 -9.02 3.11 13.66
CA ASN A 399 -7.90 3.79 12.99
C ASN A 399 -7.23 4.78 13.94
N VAL A 400 -6.30 4.27 14.73
CA VAL A 400 -5.63 5.01 15.82
C VAL A 400 -4.90 6.24 15.28
N GLU A 401 -4.16 6.10 14.18
CA GLU A 401 -3.39 7.18 13.59
C GLU A 401 -4.28 8.28 13.00
N TYR A 402 -5.31 7.91 12.24
CA TYR A 402 -6.23 8.90 11.69
C TYR A 402 -7.01 9.61 12.80
N SER A 403 -7.43 8.87 13.82
CA SER A 403 -8.18 9.41 14.97
C SER A 403 -7.39 10.46 15.73
N VAL A 404 -6.11 10.21 16.03
CA VAL A 404 -5.28 11.19 16.76
C VAL A 404 -4.95 12.41 15.90
N LYS A 405 -4.73 12.23 14.59
CA LYS A 405 -4.53 13.33 13.64
C LYS A 405 -5.77 14.22 13.53
N LEU A 406 -6.96 13.63 13.41
CA LEU A 406 -8.24 14.37 13.40
C LEU A 406 -8.45 15.13 14.71
N LEU A 407 -8.31 14.48 15.87
CA LEU A 407 -8.47 15.15 17.16
C LEU A 407 -7.46 16.29 17.37
N LYS A 408 -6.22 16.13 16.90
CA LYS A 408 -5.20 17.19 16.94
C LYS A 408 -5.57 18.35 16.03
N PHE A 409 -5.96 18.08 14.78
CA PHE A 409 -6.38 19.09 13.82
C PHE A 409 -7.60 19.87 14.34
N THR A 410 -8.64 19.16 14.78
CA THR A 410 -9.82 19.73 15.44
C THR A 410 -9.43 20.64 16.59
N LEU A 411 -8.52 20.20 17.45
CA LEU A 411 -8.06 20.99 18.59
C LEU A 411 -7.31 22.26 18.15
N ASP A 412 -6.40 22.15 17.18
CA ASP A 412 -5.62 23.27 16.68
C ASP A 412 -6.51 24.33 15.99
N GLU A 413 -7.53 23.91 15.25
CA GLU A 413 -8.51 24.85 14.65
C GLU A 413 -9.40 25.51 15.72
N VAL A 414 -9.89 24.75 16.70
CA VAL A 414 -10.72 25.30 17.79
C VAL A 414 -9.94 26.26 18.68
N ASP A 415 -8.65 26.02 18.91
CA ASP A 415 -7.80 26.89 19.70
C ASP A 415 -7.59 28.27 19.05
N LYS A 416 -7.70 28.40 17.71
CA LYS A 416 -7.63 29.70 17.01
C LYS A 416 -8.80 30.63 17.37
N ILE A 417 -9.96 30.07 17.74
CA ILE A 417 -11.17 30.83 18.04
C ILE A 417 -11.50 30.90 19.54
N SER A 418 -10.75 30.19 20.37
CA SER A 418 -10.96 30.16 21.82
C SER A 418 -9.99 31.09 22.54
N SER A 419 -10.51 32.12 23.21
CA SER A 419 -9.72 33.17 23.87
C SER A 419 -9.00 32.75 25.16
N LYS A 420 -9.16 31.50 25.62
CA LYS A 420 -8.50 30.97 26.83
C LYS A 420 -7.47 29.90 26.47
N PRO A 421 -6.16 30.13 26.72
CA PRO A 421 -5.16 29.08 26.62
C PRO A 421 -5.41 28.04 27.72
N LEU A 422 -5.45 26.76 27.35
CA LEU A 422 -5.59 25.70 28.33
C LEU A 422 -4.25 25.11 28.72
N LYS A 423 -4.10 24.96 30.04
CA LYS A 423 -3.09 24.13 30.65
C LYS A 423 -3.49 22.65 30.47
N ASN A 424 -2.51 21.76 30.39
CA ASN A 424 -2.69 20.30 30.40
C ASN A 424 -3.23 19.65 29.11
N ARG A 425 -2.85 20.15 27.92
CA ARG A 425 -3.09 19.44 26.64
C ARG A 425 -2.57 17.99 26.74
N PRO A 426 -3.37 16.97 26.35
CA PRO A 426 -2.94 15.57 26.38
C PRO A 426 -1.66 15.35 25.58
N GLY A 427 -0.70 14.60 26.14
CA GLY A 427 0.60 14.32 25.52
C GLY A 427 0.54 13.95 24.02
N PRO A 428 -0.31 12.98 23.61
CA PRO A 428 -0.40 12.57 22.21
C PRO A 428 -0.85 13.66 21.23
N LEU A 429 -1.50 14.72 21.73
CA LEU A 429 -2.01 15.82 20.91
C LEU A 429 -1.08 17.04 20.90
N ARG A 430 -0.02 17.07 21.72
CA ARG A 430 0.84 18.26 21.87
C ARG A 430 1.65 18.55 20.63
N THR A 431 2.33 17.54 20.09
CA THR A 431 3.17 17.64 18.90
C THR A 431 2.64 16.72 17.80
N PRO A 432 3.02 16.94 16.52
CA PRO A 432 2.61 16.09 15.41
C PRO A 432 2.95 14.60 15.58
N ASP A 433 3.93 14.28 16.43
CA ASP A 433 4.50 12.96 16.68
C ASP A 433 4.32 12.47 18.14
N GLY A 434 3.64 13.25 19.00
CA GLY A 434 3.51 12.95 20.43
C GLY A 434 2.76 11.64 20.72
N TYR A 435 2.03 11.12 19.74
CA TYR A 435 1.29 9.88 19.84
C TYR A 435 2.15 8.63 19.56
N CYS A 436 3.31 8.77 18.90
CA CYS A 436 4.13 7.63 18.47
C CYS A 436 4.56 6.77 19.67
N ALA A 437 5.20 7.40 20.66
CA ALA A 437 5.65 6.70 21.87
C ALA A 437 4.47 6.24 22.73
N SER A 438 3.45 7.07 22.90
CA SER A 438 2.37 6.85 23.88
C SER A 438 1.28 5.88 23.42
N LEU A 439 0.94 5.86 22.13
CA LEU A 439 -0.10 4.99 21.59
C LEU A 439 0.47 3.74 20.91
N CYS A 440 1.62 3.82 20.26
CA CYS A 440 2.09 2.74 19.38
C CYS A 440 3.33 2.00 19.93
N HIS A 441 4.37 2.72 20.36
CA HIS A 441 5.66 2.11 20.71
C HIS A 441 5.84 1.78 22.21
N ASN A 442 4.94 2.25 23.09
CA ASN A 442 5.08 2.08 24.54
C ASN A 442 5.23 0.60 24.95
N ARG A 443 4.42 -0.28 24.35
CA ARG A 443 4.38 -1.72 24.67
C ARG A 443 5.33 -2.56 23.83
N LEU A 444 5.60 -2.12 22.60
CA LEU A 444 6.42 -2.85 21.64
C LEU A 444 7.92 -2.74 21.94
N GLY A 445 8.30 -1.73 22.73
CA GLY A 445 9.69 -1.40 22.97
C GLY A 445 10.29 -0.66 21.76
N MET A 446 11.33 0.11 22.04
CA MET A 446 12.17 0.72 21.03
C MET A 446 13.61 0.25 21.28
N PRO A 447 14.41 0.03 20.22
CA PRO A 447 15.76 -0.46 20.42
C PRO A 447 16.57 0.57 21.23
N GLU A 448 17.44 0.08 22.10
CA GLU A 448 18.33 0.93 22.92
C GLU A 448 19.33 1.67 22.03
N ASN A 449 20.00 0.93 21.15
CA ASN A 449 20.99 1.42 20.19
C ASN A 449 20.65 0.94 18.78
N LEU A 450 20.99 1.74 17.78
CA LEU A 450 20.82 1.46 16.35
C LEU A 450 22.12 1.79 15.62
N LEU A 451 22.31 1.25 14.42
CA LEU A 451 23.31 1.78 13.48
C LEU A 451 22.62 2.74 12.49
N TYR A 452 22.93 4.03 12.57
CA TYR A 452 22.49 4.99 11.56
C TYR A 452 23.22 4.72 10.24
N LYS A 453 22.44 4.44 9.18
CA LYS A 453 22.92 4.01 7.84
C LYS A 453 23.94 2.87 7.88
N GLY A 454 23.89 2.01 8.90
CA GLY A 454 24.81 0.89 9.07
C GLY A 454 26.25 1.30 9.41
N LYS A 455 26.51 2.56 9.78
CA LYS A 455 27.87 3.10 9.95
C LYS A 455 28.14 3.79 11.29
N VAL A 456 27.13 4.43 11.87
CA VAL A 456 27.30 5.23 13.09
C VAL A 456 26.45 4.64 14.20
N ASP A 457 27.08 4.30 15.33
CA ASP A 457 26.37 3.89 16.54
C ASP A 457 25.50 5.04 17.05
N PHE A 458 24.21 4.79 17.14
CA PHE A 458 23.21 5.76 17.52
C PHE A 458 22.48 5.28 18.79
N PRO A 459 22.71 5.92 19.95
CA PRO A 459 22.03 5.57 21.19
C PRO A 459 20.62 6.16 21.23
N HIS A 460 19.69 5.47 20.57
CA HIS A 460 18.33 5.93 20.32
C HIS A 460 17.53 6.24 21.59
N GLN A 461 17.64 5.40 22.62
CA GLN A 461 16.91 5.65 23.87
C GLN A 461 17.43 6.90 24.62
N ASN A 462 18.72 7.22 24.55
CA ASN A 462 19.24 8.44 25.18
C ASN A 462 18.68 9.70 24.51
N HIS A 463 18.61 9.70 23.17
CA HIS A 463 18.05 10.83 22.43
C HIS A 463 16.56 11.03 22.70
N MET A 464 15.80 9.95 22.89
CA MET A 464 14.36 10.03 23.13
C MET A 464 14.01 10.26 24.61
N ARG A 465 14.57 9.49 25.54
CA ARG A 465 14.21 9.51 26.97
C ARG A 465 14.96 10.58 27.74
N THR A 466 16.27 10.70 27.52
CA THR A 466 17.12 11.62 28.27
C THR A 466 17.02 13.03 27.70
N LEU A 467 17.19 13.17 26.38
CA LEU A 467 17.15 14.49 25.71
C LEU A 467 15.72 14.94 25.35
N GLY A 468 14.71 14.06 25.43
CA GLY A 468 13.33 14.41 25.12
C GLY A 468 13.10 14.80 23.65
N THR A 469 13.93 14.32 22.74
CA THR A 469 13.89 14.72 21.33
C THR A 469 12.60 14.23 20.67
N ALA A 470 11.91 15.12 19.96
CA ALA A 470 10.74 14.78 19.15
C ALA A 470 11.12 13.76 18.07
N CYS A 471 10.32 12.71 17.91
CA CYS A 471 10.48 11.66 16.89
C CYS A 471 10.56 12.27 15.48
N GLY A 472 9.74 13.29 15.22
CA GLY A 472 9.63 14.00 13.94
C GLY A 472 10.90 14.75 13.52
N ARG A 473 11.88 14.91 14.43
CA ARG A 473 13.18 15.51 14.11
C ARG A 473 14.05 14.55 13.28
N CYS A 474 13.84 13.24 13.44
CA CYS A 474 14.61 12.20 12.75
C CYS A 474 13.76 11.34 11.82
N HIS A 475 12.53 11.05 12.22
CA HIS A 475 11.58 10.24 11.49
C HIS A 475 10.53 11.09 10.78
N SER A 476 10.07 10.62 9.62
CA SER A 476 8.92 11.24 8.96
C SER A 476 7.66 11.02 9.80
N VAL A 477 6.93 12.12 10.04
CA VAL A 477 5.62 12.09 10.70
C VAL A 477 4.51 11.65 9.72
N GLU A 478 4.77 11.75 8.42
CA GLU A 478 3.83 11.36 7.37
C GLU A 478 4.05 9.91 6.91
N GLN A 479 5.31 9.51 6.73
CA GLN A 479 5.71 8.18 6.29
C GLN A 479 6.30 7.38 7.46
N HIS A 480 5.45 6.61 8.12
CA HIS A 480 5.85 5.76 9.24
C HIS A 480 7.06 4.88 8.87
N GLY A 481 8.08 4.85 9.74
CA GLY A 481 9.30 4.04 9.56
C GLY A 481 10.38 4.69 8.69
N LEU A 482 10.10 5.79 7.99
CA LEU A 482 11.12 6.50 7.22
C LEU A 482 11.96 7.40 8.13
N THR A 483 13.29 7.24 8.06
CA THR A 483 14.24 8.16 8.70
C THR A 483 14.67 9.21 7.68
N ALA A 484 14.21 10.45 7.86
CA ALA A 484 14.46 11.57 6.94
C ALA A 484 15.73 12.37 7.29
N LEU A 485 16.43 11.98 8.36
CA LEU A 485 17.60 12.66 8.88
C LEU A 485 18.82 12.54 7.95
N THR A 486 19.58 13.61 7.81
CA THR A 486 20.91 13.67 7.16
C THR A 486 22.03 13.76 8.20
N LEU A 487 23.26 13.41 7.83
CA LEU A 487 24.41 13.50 8.74
C LEU A 487 24.67 14.94 9.22
N ALA A 488 24.46 15.93 8.35
CA ALA A 488 24.57 17.34 8.71
C ALA A 488 23.60 17.76 9.83
N GLN A 489 22.40 17.17 9.88
CA GLN A 489 21.43 17.46 10.93
C GLN A 489 21.82 16.84 12.28
N CYS A 490 22.58 15.74 12.30
CA CYS A 490 23.17 15.22 13.54
C CYS A 490 24.13 16.26 14.13
N ASN A 491 24.98 16.85 13.28
CA ASN A 491 26.05 17.76 13.71
C ASN A 491 25.54 19.08 14.30
N THR A 492 24.26 19.43 14.08
CA THR A 492 23.63 20.60 14.74
C THR A 492 23.52 20.47 16.26
N CYS A 493 23.79 19.28 16.82
CA CYS A 493 23.72 19.00 18.26
C CYS A 493 24.99 18.33 18.82
N HIS A 494 26.05 18.15 18.02
CA HIS A 494 27.34 17.60 18.46
C HIS A 494 28.43 18.68 18.33
N HIS A 495 29.44 18.70 19.22
CA HIS A 495 30.26 19.87 19.61
C HIS A 495 30.80 20.81 18.52
N GLN A 496 30.99 20.35 17.28
CA GLN A 496 31.62 21.09 16.20
C GLN A 496 30.87 22.37 15.75
N GLU A 497 29.57 22.52 16.03
CA GLU A 497 28.76 23.67 15.59
C GLU A 497 27.90 24.32 16.69
N LEU A 498 28.08 23.94 17.95
CA LEU A 498 27.28 24.48 19.06
C LEU A 498 27.83 25.83 19.53
N LYS A 499 27.10 26.92 19.25
CA LYS A 499 27.34 28.20 19.93
C LYS A 499 26.98 28.07 21.42
N ASN A 500 27.87 28.54 22.30
CA ASN A 500 27.70 28.51 23.76
C ASN A 500 27.53 27.09 24.33
N VAL A 501 28.29 26.10 23.80
CA VAL A 501 28.25 24.72 24.31
C VAL A 501 28.65 24.64 25.79
N GLU A 502 29.54 25.53 26.21
CA GLU A 502 30.09 25.68 27.56
C GLU A 502 28.98 25.80 28.61
N ASP A 503 27.89 26.52 28.30
CA ASP A 503 26.76 26.73 29.21
C ASP A 503 25.80 25.52 29.30
N ARG A 504 26.00 24.50 28.47
CA ARG A 504 25.01 23.43 28.23
C ARG A 504 25.56 22.02 28.41
N CYS A 505 26.82 21.87 28.84
CA CYS A 505 27.47 20.57 29.05
C CYS A 505 26.61 19.60 29.86
N THR A 506 26.00 20.06 30.96
CA THR A 506 25.17 19.24 31.87
C THR A 506 23.87 18.73 31.26
N THR A 507 23.40 19.32 30.15
CA THR A 507 22.20 18.85 29.43
C THR A 507 22.47 17.52 28.72
N CYS A 508 23.71 17.29 28.27
CA CYS A 508 24.13 16.10 27.55
C CYS A 508 24.98 15.16 28.42
N HIS A 509 25.84 15.72 29.28
CA HIS A 509 26.75 15.02 30.20
C HIS A 509 26.18 14.98 31.63
N GLN A 510 24.93 14.54 31.75
CA GLN A 510 24.24 14.52 33.05
C GLN A 510 24.87 13.53 34.03
N THR A 511 25.42 12.41 33.53
CA THR A 511 26.06 11.40 34.36
C THR A 511 27.33 11.95 35.00
N GLU A 512 28.20 12.54 34.19
CA GLU A 512 29.45 13.17 34.63
C GLU A 512 29.17 14.30 35.61
N SER A 513 28.17 15.15 35.31
CA SER A 513 27.73 16.21 36.21
C SER A 513 27.22 15.67 37.55
N GLN A 514 26.42 14.60 37.55
CA GLN A 514 25.91 13.99 38.78
C GLN A 514 27.01 13.33 39.62
N MET A 515 28.00 12.71 38.97
CA MET A 515 29.20 12.18 39.64
C MET A 515 29.99 13.32 40.28
N PHE A 516 30.24 14.39 39.52
CA PHE A 516 30.95 15.59 40.00
C PHE A 516 30.24 16.23 41.21
N ASN A 517 28.91 16.19 41.26
CA ASN A 517 28.10 16.69 42.39
C ASN A 517 27.94 15.69 43.55
N GLY A 518 28.44 14.45 43.44
CA GLY A 518 28.28 13.44 44.48
C GLY A 518 26.83 12.95 44.67
N ASN A 519 25.94 13.12 43.68
CA ASN A 519 24.51 12.84 43.83
C ASN A 519 23.97 12.03 42.65
N ARG A 520 23.70 10.73 42.89
CA ARG A 520 23.13 9.82 41.89
C ARG A 520 21.74 9.33 42.31
N PRO A 521 20.73 9.42 41.43
CA PRO A 521 19.41 8.87 41.71
C PRO A 521 19.47 7.37 42.04
N GLY A 522 18.97 6.99 43.21
CA GLY A 522 18.93 5.59 43.67
C GLY A 522 20.13 5.11 44.47
N PHE A 523 21.10 6.01 44.75
CA PHE A 523 22.24 5.78 45.62
C PHE A 523 22.26 6.81 46.76
N GLU A 524 23.02 6.54 47.82
CA GLU A 524 23.24 7.53 48.88
C GLU A 524 24.11 8.67 48.34
N ASN A 525 23.83 9.90 48.79
CA ASN A 525 24.62 11.05 48.37
C ASN A 525 26.00 11.00 49.05
N GLY A 526 27.05 11.22 48.27
CA GLY A 526 28.40 11.45 48.78
C GLY A 526 28.76 12.93 48.78
N ASP A 527 29.99 13.21 49.16
CA ASP A 527 30.53 14.56 49.10
C ASP A 527 30.77 14.99 47.63
N PRO A 528 30.45 16.24 47.26
CA PRO A 528 30.76 16.74 45.93
C PRO A 528 32.27 16.80 45.68
N ASN A 529 32.67 16.81 44.41
CA ASN A 529 34.08 16.97 44.06
C ASN A 529 34.59 18.32 44.64
N PRO A 530 35.76 18.36 45.31
CA PRO A 530 36.32 19.60 45.86
C PRO A 530 36.50 20.74 44.85
N MET A 531 36.59 20.43 43.56
CA MET A 531 36.73 21.39 42.47
C MET A 531 35.39 22.01 42.01
N LEU A 532 34.24 21.52 42.50
CA LEU A 532 32.90 21.90 42.01
C LEU A 532 32.65 23.41 41.93
N ASP A 533 33.10 24.15 42.93
CA ASP A 533 32.87 25.60 43.03
C ASP A 533 34.02 26.44 42.43
N GLN A 534 35.09 25.79 41.95
CA GLN A 534 36.34 26.47 41.54
C GLN A 534 36.66 26.32 40.06
N VAL A 535 36.19 25.26 39.40
CA VAL A 535 36.48 24.99 37.99
C VAL A 535 35.20 24.75 37.19
N SER A 536 35.21 25.21 35.95
CA SER A 536 34.20 24.91 34.93
C SER A 536 34.60 23.67 34.13
N CYS A 537 33.65 23.09 33.38
CA CYS A 537 33.92 21.91 32.57
C CYS A 537 35.00 22.18 31.49
N THR A 538 35.03 23.38 30.92
CA THR A 538 35.96 23.76 29.86
C THR A 538 37.37 24.03 30.33
N ASP A 539 37.58 24.18 31.64
CA ASP A 539 38.93 24.34 32.20
C ASP A 539 39.73 23.04 32.13
N CYS A 540 39.05 21.88 32.12
CA CYS A 540 39.66 20.57 31.96
C CYS A 540 39.41 19.94 30.57
N HIS A 541 38.38 20.38 29.86
CA HIS A 541 37.96 19.79 28.59
C HIS A 541 38.06 20.80 27.43
N ASP A 542 39.05 20.61 26.55
CA ASP A 542 39.08 21.32 25.27
C ASP A 542 38.12 20.65 24.26
N VAL A 543 37.11 21.41 23.84
CA VAL A 543 36.05 20.97 22.92
C VAL A 543 36.00 21.78 21.62
N MET A 544 36.97 22.68 21.39
CA MET A 544 36.92 23.70 20.34
C MET A 544 37.15 23.14 18.92
N ASP A 545 37.95 22.08 18.79
CA ASP A 545 38.35 21.52 17.49
C ASP A 545 37.64 20.21 17.12
N GLY A 546 36.62 19.80 17.88
CA GLY A 546 35.86 18.57 17.64
C GLY A 546 36.66 17.27 17.84
N GLN A 547 37.86 17.36 18.44
CA GLN A 547 38.63 16.19 18.85
C GLN A 547 38.00 15.55 20.09
N PRO A 548 38.08 14.22 20.24
CA PRO A 548 37.62 13.55 21.44
C PRO A 548 38.49 13.98 22.63
N VAL A 549 37.86 14.36 23.74
CA VAL A 549 38.58 14.60 24.98
C VAL A 549 39.17 13.27 25.45
N THR A 550 40.48 13.24 25.65
CA THR A 550 41.22 12.07 26.14
C THR A 550 41.66 12.27 27.58
N VAL A 551 41.96 11.17 28.28
CA VAL A 551 42.57 11.26 29.62
C VAL A 551 43.89 12.03 29.56
N GLN A 552 44.68 11.84 28.50
CA GLN A 552 45.94 12.57 28.28
C GLN A 552 45.74 14.08 28.17
N SER A 553 44.74 14.54 27.39
CA SER A 553 44.46 15.98 27.28
C SER A 553 43.95 16.58 28.60
N VAL A 554 43.20 15.80 29.39
CA VAL A 554 42.78 16.24 30.74
C VAL A 554 43.99 16.29 31.69
N ARG A 555 44.91 15.32 31.61
CA ARG A 555 46.15 15.30 32.38
C ARG A 555 46.97 16.56 32.12
N GLU A 556 47.11 16.94 30.85
CA GLU A 556 47.78 18.19 30.46
C GLU A 556 47.05 19.43 31.01
N ALA A 557 45.71 19.42 31.01
CA ALA A 557 44.93 20.50 31.61
C ALA A 557 45.13 20.60 33.14
N CYS A 558 45.16 19.49 33.87
CA CYS A 558 45.47 19.48 35.30
C CYS A 558 46.82 20.13 35.61
N LEU A 559 47.84 19.81 34.81
CA LEU A 559 49.21 20.31 34.99
C LEU A 559 49.38 21.80 34.64
N ASN A 560 48.37 22.45 34.06
CA ASN A 560 48.38 23.90 33.86
C ASN A 560 48.11 24.68 35.16
N CYS A 561 47.47 24.04 36.15
CA CYS A 561 47.13 24.65 37.43
C CYS A 561 47.80 23.96 38.63
N HIS A 562 48.17 22.69 38.48
CA HIS A 562 48.76 21.85 39.53
C HIS A 562 50.18 21.39 39.18
N ASP A 563 50.95 21.04 40.21
CA ASP A 563 52.30 20.49 40.06
C ASP A 563 52.29 19.07 39.44
N ALA A 564 53.46 18.59 39.01
CA ALA A 564 53.63 17.36 38.25
C ALA A 564 53.02 16.12 38.92
N GLU A 565 53.04 16.07 40.26
CA GLU A 565 52.53 14.98 41.08
C GLU A 565 51.01 14.76 40.93
N TYR A 566 50.26 15.78 40.53
CA TYR A 566 48.82 15.63 40.24
C TYR A 566 48.55 14.86 38.95
N GLY A 567 49.51 14.86 38.01
CA GLY A 567 49.44 13.99 36.83
C GLY A 567 49.49 12.52 37.23
N ASP A 568 50.35 12.17 38.19
CA ASP A 568 50.50 10.80 38.68
C ASP A 568 49.26 10.37 39.50
N MET A 569 48.64 11.30 40.22
CA MET A 569 47.37 11.07 40.92
C MET A 569 46.23 10.73 39.94
N LEU A 570 46.13 11.43 38.81
CA LEU A 570 45.15 11.11 37.78
C LEU A 570 45.40 9.72 37.18
N ASP A 571 46.66 9.37 36.95
CA ASP A 571 47.04 8.04 36.44
C ASP A 571 46.61 6.94 37.44
N GLU A 572 46.79 7.15 38.75
CA GLU A 572 46.32 6.25 39.81
C GLU A 572 44.78 6.12 39.84
N TRP A 573 44.04 7.21 39.65
CA TRP A 573 42.58 7.18 39.57
C TRP A 573 42.09 6.36 38.38
N VAL A 574 42.75 6.49 37.23
CA VAL A 574 42.44 5.72 36.02
C VAL A 574 42.71 4.24 36.25
N GLU A 575 43.87 3.89 36.82
CA GLU A 575 44.21 2.51 37.15
C GLU A 575 43.21 1.88 38.13
N THR A 576 42.84 2.63 39.18
CA THR A 576 41.86 2.20 40.18
C THR A 576 40.49 1.95 39.56
N GLY A 577 39.99 2.88 38.72
CA GLY A 577 38.71 2.70 38.05
C GLY A 577 38.69 1.53 37.07
N ILE A 578 39.78 1.27 36.34
CA ILE A 578 39.92 0.11 35.46
C ILE A 578 39.92 -1.19 36.28
N ALA A 579 40.58 -1.20 37.45
CA ALA A 579 40.57 -2.35 38.34
C ALA A 579 39.15 -2.66 38.84
N HIS A 580 38.41 -1.64 39.28
CA HIS A 580 37.00 -1.76 39.70
C HIS A 580 36.08 -2.21 38.57
N GLN A 581 36.27 -1.66 37.36
CA GLN A 581 35.53 -2.08 36.18
C GLN A 581 35.69 -3.58 35.92
N LYS A 582 36.93 -4.09 35.98
CA LYS A 582 37.26 -5.50 35.75
C LYS A 582 36.71 -6.40 36.85
N ASP A 583 36.80 -5.97 38.11
CA ASP A 583 36.26 -6.71 39.24
C ASP A 583 34.73 -6.81 39.18
N LEU A 584 34.02 -5.70 38.96
CA LEU A 584 32.57 -5.69 38.80
C LEU A 584 32.10 -6.55 37.62
N ALA A 585 32.81 -6.50 36.49
CA ALA A 585 32.50 -7.35 35.34
C ALA A 585 32.61 -8.84 35.69
N THR A 586 33.66 -9.22 36.44
CA THR A 586 33.86 -10.60 36.92
C THR A 586 32.74 -11.01 37.87
N LYS A 587 32.41 -10.17 38.86
CA LYS A 587 31.31 -10.40 39.81
C LYS A 587 29.95 -10.55 39.13
N ILE A 588 29.65 -9.72 38.13
CA ILE A 588 28.41 -9.83 37.35
C ILE A 588 28.36 -11.15 36.58
N GLN A 589 29.46 -11.57 35.96
CA GLN A 589 29.54 -12.84 35.26
C GLN A 589 29.30 -14.02 36.21
N GLU A 590 29.88 -13.99 37.42
CA GLU A 590 29.62 -15.00 38.45
C GLU A 590 28.13 -15.08 38.83
N LEU A 591 27.48 -13.93 39.03
CA LEU A 591 26.04 -13.87 39.35
C LEU A 591 25.18 -14.43 38.20
N GLN A 592 25.54 -14.15 36.95
CA GLN A 592 24.86 -14.70 35.77
C GLN A 592 24.98 -16.22 35.70
N ILE A 593 26.19 -16.75 35.91
CA ILE A 593 26.43 -18.20 35.96
C ILE A 593 25.65 -18.86 37.11
N ALA A 594 25.58 -18.22 38.28
CA ALA A 594 24.80 -18.70 39.41
C ALA A 594 23.29 -18.75 39.10
N SER A 595 22.77 -17.72 38.43
CA SER A 595 21.37 -17.65 37.96
C SER A 595 21.03 -18.78 36.98
N ASP A 596 21.93 -19.09 36.04
CA ASP A 596 21.72 -20.13 35.01
C ASP A 596 21.63 -21.56 35.58
N LYS A 597 22.14 -21.79 36.80
CA LYS A 597 22.05 -23.07 37.50
C LYS A 597 20.64 -23.40 38.02
N LYS A 598 19.64 -22.53 37.79
CA LYS A 598 18.20 -22.75 38.11
C LYS A 598 17.93 -23.19 39.55
N GLN A 599 18.64 -22.63 40.53
CA GLN A 599 18.32 -22.87 41.93
C GLN A 599 16.92 -22.33 42.28
N LYS A 600 16.18 -23.10 43.08
CA LYS A 600 14.85 -22.69 43.57
C LYS A 600 15.01 -21.74 44.76
N ILE A 601 14.91 -20.44 44.51
CA ILE A 601 14.82 -19.40 45.54
C ILE A 601 13.37 -18.98 45.79
N SER A 602 13.08 -18.41 46.96
CA SER A 602 11.73 -17.90 47.26
C SER A 602 11.41 -16.69 46.38
N ARG A 603 10.12 -16.39 46.16
CA ARG A 603 9.68 -15.20 45.41
C ARG A 603 10.18 -13.89 46.05
N LYS A 604 10.32 -13.86 47.38
CA LYS A 604 10.84 -12.70 48.11
C LYS A 604 12.32 -12.49 47.80
N ASP A 605 13.10 -13.57 47.81
CA ASP A 605 14.54 -13.53 47.50
C ASP A 605 14.78 -13.20 46.03
N ALA A 606 13.96 -13.73 45.12
CA ALA A 606 14.04 -13.39 43.69
C ALA A 606 13.85 -11.89 43.43
N ASN A 607 12.85 -11.27 44.07
CA ASN A 607 12.62 -9.82 43.96
C ASN A 607 13.77 -9.00 44.57
N MET A 608 14.37 -9.47 45.67
CA MET A 608 15.56 -8.85 46.26
C MET A 608 16.74 -8.94 45.30
N VAL A 609 17.04 -10.13 44.78
CA VAL A 609 18.14 -10.37 43.84
C VAL A 609 18.00 -9.49 42.61
N GLU A 610 16.81 -9.39 42.02
CA GLU A 610 16.58 -8.52 40.86
C GLU A 610 16.84 -7.04 41.18
N ARG A 611 16.38 -6.56 42.34
CA ARG A 611 16.56 -5.17 42.76
C ARG A 611 18.02 -4.83 43.00
N GLU A 612 18.74 -5.64 43.76
CA GLU A 612 20.16 -5.37 44.07
C GLU A 612 21.04 -5.57 42.82
N PHE A 613 20.73 -6.55 41.96
CA PHE A 613 21.45 -6.76 40.72
C PHE A 613 21.33 -5.56 39.77
N ARG A 614 20.15 -4.90 39.72
CA ARG A 614 19.98 -3.66 38.97
C ARG A 614 20.91 -2.56 39.49
N LYS A 615 21.09 -2.41 40.80
CA LYS A 615 22.02 -1.41 41.37
C LYS A 615 23.47 -1.70 40.97
N VAL A 616 23.92 -2.96 41.07
CA VAL A 616 25.27 -3.37 40.64
C VAL A 616 25.50 -3.05 39.16
N ARG A 617 24.51 -3.33 38.31
CA ARG A 617 24.56 -3.01 36.87
C ARG A 617 24.57 -1.51 36.57
N GLU A 618 23.92 -0.69 37.39
CA GLU A 618 23.99 0.76 37.25
C GLU A 618 25.39 1.29 37.62
N VAL A 619 26.00 0.80 38.71
CA VAL A 619 27.38 1.19 39.08
C VAL A 619 28.39 0.76 38.01
N GLU A 620 28.28 -0.46 37.48
CA GLU A 620 29.15 -0.96 36.41
C GLU A 620 29.15 -0.05 35.17
N LYS A 621 28.02 0.58 34.83
CA LYS A 621 27.94 1.50 33.68
C LYS A 621 28.85 2.71 33.86
N TYR A 622 29.02 3.20 35.09
CA TYR A 622 29.84 4.40 35.37
C TYR A 622 31.33 4.10 35.31
N PHE A 623 31.74 2.87 35.61
CA PHE A 623 33.12 2.39 35.45
C PHE A 623 33.42 1.97 34.01
N LYS A 624 32.39 1.65 33.22
CA LYS A 624 32.52 1.45 31.77
C LYS A 624 32.64 2.76 30.99
N SER A 625 32.14 3.85 31.54
CA SER A 625 32.50 5.20 31.09
C SER A 625 33.65 5.73 31.94
N ASN A 626 34.27 6.84 31.53
CA ASN A 626 35.25 7.55 32.36
C ASN A 626 34.57 8.49 33.38
N ALA A 627 33.30 8.26 33.71
CA ALA A 627 32.54 9.15 34.60
C ALA A 627 33.05 9.09 36.04
N TYR A 628 33.63 7.96 36.47
CA TYR A 628 34.24 7.79 37.79
C TYR A 628 35.36 8.81 38.08
N LEU A 629 36.08 9.27 37.05
CA LEU A 629 37.16 10.27 37.19
C LEU A 629 36.65 11.64 37.66
N HIS A 630 35.34 11.91 37.54
CA HIS A 630 34.76 13.19 37.93
C HIS A 630 34.59 13.29 39.46
N ASN A 631 34.58 12.19 40.19
CA ASN A 631 34.60 12.20 41.66
C ASN A 631 35.12 10.84 42.16
N PRO A 632 36.44 10.66 42.25
CA PRO A 632 37.05 9.38 42.62
C PRO A 632 36.59 8.86 43.98
N ASP A 633 36.49 9.72 44.99
CA ASP A 633 36.06 9.34 46.35
C ASP A 633 34.61 8.84 46.37
N TYR A 634 33.73 9.53 45.65
CA TYR A 634 32.34 9.07 45.51
C TYR A 634 32.24 7.82 44.63
N ALA A 635 33.06 7.69 43.60
CA ALA A 635 33.12 6.48 42.78
C ALA A 635 33.54 5.27 43.61
N GLU A 636 34.49 5.41 44.54
CA GLU A 636 34.88 4.36 45.49
C GLU A 636 33.68 3.94 46.35
N SER A 637 32.97 4.91 46.92
CA SER A 637 31.77 4.66 47.74
C SER A 637 30.69 3.86 46.96
N LEU A 638 30.50 4.20 45.68
CA LEU A 638 29.57 3.47 44.80
C LEU A 638 30.07 2.05 44.49
N TYR A 639 31.37 1.87 44.31
CA TYR A 639 31.98 0.55 44.11
C TYR A 639 31.79 -0.32 45.37
N GLU A 640 32.11 0.18 46.55
CA GLU A 640 31.90 -0.53 47.81
C GLU A 640 30.44 -0.96 47.98
N SER A 641 29.49 -0.04 47.72
CA SER A 641 28.07 -0.36 47.74
C SER A 641 27.70 -1.44 46.72
N ALA A 642 28.28 -1.43 45.51
CA ALA A 642 28.05 -2.49 44.52
C ALA A 642 28.61 -3.85 44.98
N VAL A 643 29.76 -3.87 45.66
CA VAL A 643 30.35 -5.09 46.24
C VAL A 643 29.47 -5.63 47.37
N GLU A 644 28.93 -4.77 48.23
CA GLU A 644 27.97 -5.17 49.27
C GLU A 644 26.70 -5.78 48.65
N ASN A 645 26.14 -5.14 47.62
CA ASN A 645 24.99 -5.65 46.89
C ASN A 645 25.29 -7.01 46.24
N TYR A 646 26.47 -7.18 45.64
CA TYR A 646 26.92 -8.47 45.10
C TYR A 646 26.99 -9.55 46.20
N ASN A 647 27.56 -9.24 47.36
CA ASN A 647 27.67 -10.19 48.48
C ASN A 647 26.29 -10.60 48.99
N ALA A 648 25.37 -9.63 49.14
CA ALA A 648 24.00 -9.87 49.54
C ALA A 648 23.23 -10.77 48.55
N ILE A 649 23.49 -10.64 47.24
CA ILE A 649 22.93 -11.53 46.22
C ILE A 649 23.54 -12.93 46.35
N LYS A 650 24.86 -13.03 46.50
CA LYS A 650 25.59 -14.29 46.58
C LYS A 650 25.14 -15.14 47.78
N GLU A 651 24.84 -14.52 48.91
CA GLU A 651 24.25 -15.19 50.09
C GLU A 651 22.87 -15.81 49.83
N LYS A 652 22.12 -15.33 48.82
CA LYS A 652 20.79 -15.87 48.46
C LYS A 652 20.86 -16.89 47.33
N LEU A 653 21.94 -16.90 46.56
CA LEU A 653 22.19 -17.81 45.43
C LEU A 653 23.17 -18.94 45.75
N ASN A 654 23.66 -19.00 46.98
CA ASN A 654 24.36 -20.15 47.57
C ASN A 654 23.40 -20.89 48.50
#